data_AF-A0A8T4RLL5-F1
#
_entry.id   AF-A0A8T4RLL5-F1
#
_cell.length_a   1.000
_cell.length_b   1.000
_cell.length_c   1.000
_cell.angle_alpha   90.00
_cell.angle_beta   90.00
_cell.angle_gamma   90.00
#
_symmetry.space_group_name_H-M   'P 1'
#
loop_
_entity.id
_entity.type
_entity.pdbx_description
1 polymer ?
#
loop_
_entity_poly.entity_id
_entity_poly.type
_entity_poly.pdbx_seq_one_letter_code
_entity_poly.pdbx_strand_id
1 'polypeptide(L)'
;MGHKHISIEETMRRASLSVFDQTHVIFGGTGAVGGQTAIQMLHWYEELLRYHQPQDSQVPSVVVTGRTVEEITKFEEKLKKLFPNIKNLKKTSKKTSREELYAADWVTASGIHISLHEFQAGTTFETEGEVTLDSLTASIEAKQSPFEDFLREYRETYGLGDDFRYRSVISGIPLASVATYGGFKQLDQLCADNDITQEEDILRLKETLLRTMAKGFGTIKRVMAEEVMIAHTTAVGGMYDLDEHGVPQIRLGYAHSSADDLLRTKQHFATVLTEEYSRQDVKTLITAAAIGINDILEDAPLPTGLNGKIVRAGMLHPELWKEVYVQVMPHKVLTLGQESGDALDFKDMLNTNDHPKKTTGFTLNVPVAIVSGENGFFSQADAKSLYFVMKVASQEELAIPLARTALFGDDPQMPWFAEDGTCYYTETENAGLIFSLMGNSRITERARHPLSLQSYQALGSARHQAELHTLGMYMLLHSLQTLDKEELSAIVGRREAKATAAQGVGAKVNISARRMHQFLAEHTEQLHIEDIAMMDPKQTEKDFARLLEIKTRRDFCNFVGIDYNEMTARDYLGQAIWKLTKGVRMYIDSITSLGIPIIYRDGTEERILVGPHVAPFGDVVMTHGNILADHIAKQAQELNVDPKMLLEWYIANNGFVDLRAQATVSTARKAEADLEDHVHIYQPNTTGATTTTFRHAMTALDVPYFTSSGILAMVGRMQGLLHILQSEDLSLGSHAGWKAQFQKNGNGPEGKYLVDPGLLDAVRMYQEGLGKTTGTESLWPARGYFPRKRIHRNVSVELLS
;
A
#
# COMPACT_ATOMS: atom_id res chain seq x y z
N MET A 1 -8.26 -11.62 -42.35
CA MET A 1 -8.08 -13.08 -42.14
C MET A 1 -7.98 -13.28 -40.63
N GLY A 2 -8.88 -14.07 -40.02
CA GLY A 2 -8.89 -14.25 -38.56
C GLY A 2 -7.71 -15.11 -38.13
N HIS A 3 -6.73 -14.51 -37.48
CA HIS A 3 -5.62 -15.23 -36.87
C HIS A 3 -6.18 -16.04 -35.68
N LYS A 4 -6.06 -17.37 -35.76
CA LYS A 4 -6.43 -18.26 -34.65
C LYS A 4 -5.42 -18.04 -33.53
N HIS A 5 -5.86 -17.45 -32.43
CA HIS A 5 -5.12 -17.39 -31.18
C HIS A 5 -4.66 -18.82 -30.82
N ILE A 6 -3.35 -19.04 -30.73
CA ILE A 6 -2.80 -20.31 -30.26
C ILE A 6 -2.90 -20.27 -28.73
N SER A 7 -3.59 -21.24 -28.13
CA SER A 7 -3.67 -21.32 -26.67
C SER A 7 -2.31 -21.74 -26.09
N ILE A 8 -2.04 -21.43 -24.82
CA ILE A 8 -0.82 -21.89 -24.15
C ILE A 8 -0.68 -23.42 -24.20
N GLU A 9 -1.80 -24.14 -24.13
CA GLU A 9 -1.83 -25.60 -24.28
C GLU A 9 -1.35 -26.05 -25.66
N GLU A 10 -1.79 -25.37 -26.74
CA GLU A 10 -1.35 -25.69 -28.10
C GLU A 10 0.12 -25.32 -28.30
N THR A 11 0.60 -24.23 -27.70
CA THR A 11 2.03 -23.89 -27.67
C THR A 11 2.83 -24.98 -26.97
N MET A 12 2.36 -25.47 -25.82
CA MET A 12 3.00 -26.57 -25.09
C MET A 12 3.05 -27.83 -25.94
N ARG A 13 1.95 -28.25 -26.56
CA ARG A 13 1.89 -29.44 -27.43
C ARG A 13 2.81 -29.38 -28.65
N ARG A 14 3.13 -28.18 -29.12
CA ARG A 14 4.01 -27.94 -30.27
C ARG A 14 5.46 -27.64 -29.86
N ALA A 15 5.76 -27.58 -28.57
CA ALA A 15 7.08 -27.26 -28.09
C ALA A 15 8.09 -28.34 -28.53
N SER A 16 9.28 -27.90 -28.93
CA SER A 16 10.39 -28.81 -29.22
C SER A 16 10.88 -29.49 -27.93
N LEU A 17 11.31 -30.75 -28.02
CA LEU A 17 11.96 -31.46 -26.91
C LEU A 17 13.23 -30.73 -26.40
N SER A 18 13.85 -29.89 -27.23
CA SER A 18 14.99 -29.06 -26.82
C SER A 18 14.65 -28.06 -25.71
N VAL A 19 13.36 -27.85 -25.40
CA VAL A 19 12.94 -27.03 -24.26
C VAL A 19 13.47 -27.61 -22.93
N PHE A 20 13.65 -28.92 -22.85
CA PHE A 20 14.18 -29.60 -21.66
C PHE A 20 15.71 -29.52 -21.52
N ASP A 21 16.42 -28.96 -22.51
CA ASP A 21 17.87 -28.72 -22.45
C ASP A 21 18.21 -27.27 -22.04
N GLN A 22 17.19 -26.48 -21.70
CA GLN A 22 17.34 -25.04 -21.47
C GLN A 22 17.75 -24.72 -20.02
N THR A 23 18.67 -23.77 -19.89
CA THR A 23 19.00 -23.13 -18.60
C THR A 23 18.53 -21.69 -18.60
N HIS A 24 17.84 -21.30 -17.53
CA HIS A 24 17.34 -19.95 -17.31
C HIS A 24 17.94 -19.38 -16.04
N VAL A 25 18.24 -18.08 -16.03
CA VAL A 25 18.76 -17.37 -14.85
C VAL A 25 17.82 -16.24 -14.49
N ILE A 26 17.44 -16.15 -13.21
CA ILE A 26 16.53 -15.14 -12.68
C ILE A 26 17.21 -14.39 -11.53
N PHE A 27 17.73 -13.21 -11.84
CA PHE A 27 18.28 -12.29 -10.85
C PHE A 27 17.17 -11.66 -10.02
N GLY A 28 17.34 -11.61 -8.70
CA GLY A 28 16.25 -11.17 -7.79
C GLY A 28 15.05 -12.11 -7.83
N GLY A 29 15.27 -13.38 -8.17
CA GLY A 29 14.25 -14.42 -8.25
C GLY A 29 13.73 -14.91 -6.90
N THR A 30 14.12 -14.32 -5.77
CA THR A 30 13.41 -14.44 -4.48
C THR A 30 12.40 -13.31 -4.25
N GLY A 31 12.42 -12.27 -5.09
CA GLY A 31 11.50 -11.13 -5.04
C GLY A 31 10.10 -11.45 -5.60
N ALA A 32 9.19 -10.48 -5.57
CA ALA A 32 7.79 -10.69 -5.95
C ALA A 32 7.63 -11.20 -7.41
N VAL A 33 8.04 -10.40 -8.40
CA VAL A 33 7.88 -10.75 -9.82
C VAL A 33 8.87 -11.84 -10.24
N GLY A 34 10.15 -11.70 -9.89
CA GLY A 34 11.20 -12.67 -10.23
C GLY A 34 10.91 -14.07 -9.66
N GLY A 35 10.54 -14.15 -8.39
CA GLY A 35 10.23 -15.43 -7.75
C GLY A 35 8.93 -16.05 -8.23
N GLN A 36 7.92 -15.24 -8.54
CA GLN A 36 6.71 -15.77 -9.16
C GLN A 36 6.97 -16.25 -10.59
N THR A 37 7.86 -15.58 -11.34
CA THR A 37 8.32 -16.04 -12.66
C THR A 37 9.00 -17.41 -12.57
N ALA A 38 9.90 -17.59 -11.60
CA ALA A 38 10.54 -18.88 -11.35
C ALA A 38 9.51 -19.98 -11.06
N ILE A 39 8.56 -19.72 -10.16
CA ILE A 39 7.48 -20.66 -9.82
C ILE A 39 6.61 -20.99 -11.04
N GLN A 40 6.25 -19.99 -11.84
CA GLN A 40 5.42 -20.16 -13.02
C GLN A 40 6.13 -21.01 -14.09
N MET A 41 7.44 -20.81 -14.28
CA MET A 41 8.25 -21.63 -15.17
C MET A 41 8.29 -23.09 -14.73
N LEU A 42 8.49 -23.34 -13.43
CA LEU A 42 8.46 -24.71 -12.89
C LEU A 42 7.11 -25.39 -13.13
N HIS A 43 6.01 -24.66 -12.92
CA HIS A 43 4.68 -25.18 -13.17
C HIS A 43 4.46 -25.55 -14.64
N TRP A 44 4.96 -24.74 -15.57
CA TRP A 44 4.85 -25.03 -16.99
C TRP A 44 5.78 -26.12 -17.47
N TYR A 45 6.96 -26.30 -16.87
CA TYR A 45 7.78 -27.48 -17.13
C TYR A 45 7.09 -28.77 -16.67
N GLU A 46 6.49 -28.77 -15.47
CA GLU A 46 5.68 -29.90 -14.98
C GLU A 46 4.49 -30.20 -15.93
N GLU A 47 3.87 -29.17 -16.51
CA GLU A 47 2.80 -29.32 -17.48
C GLU A 47 3.31 -29.84 -18.84
N LEU A 48 4.47 -29.37 -19.31
CA LEU A 48 5.09 -29.83 -20.56
C LEU A 48 5.39 -31.33 -20.55
N LEU A 49 5.80 -31.88 -19.39
CA LEU A 49 6.05 -33.30 -19.19
C LEU A 49 4.80 -34.18 -19.34
N ARG A 50 3.60 -33.59 -19.33
CA ARG A 50 2.36 -34.33 -19.65
C ARG A 50 2.19 -34.57 -21.15
N TYR A 51 2.80 -33.72 -21.98
CA TYR A 51 2.71 -33.79 -23.43
C TYR A 51 3.95 -34.41 -24.08
N HIS A 52 5.08 -34.38 -23.38
CA HIS A 52 6.38 -34.78 -23.90
C HIS A 52 7.09 -35.76 -22.96
N GLN A 53 7.88 -36.65 -23.53
CA GLN A 53 8.76 -37.56 -22.79
C GLN A 53 10.22 -37.18 -23.12
N PRO A 54 10.87 -36.31 -22.33
CA PRO A 54 12.28 -35.99 -22.52
C PRO A 54 13.16 -37.22 -22.25
N GLN A 55 14.36 -37.22 -22.85
CA GLN A 55 15.37 -38.23 -22.52
C GLN A 55 15.95 -37.94 -21.13
N ASP A 56 16.51 -38.96 -20.47
CA ASP A 56 17.10 -38.84 -19.13
C ASP A 56 18.21 -37.77 -19.03
N SER A 57 18.85 -37.43 -20.15
CA SER A 57 19.88 -36.39 -20.23
C SER A 57 19.32 -34.97 -20.37
N GLN A 58 18.04 -34.81 -20.70
CA GLN A 58 17.40 -33.51 -20.93
C GLN A 58 16.72 -33.04 -19.66
N VAL A 59 17.47 -32.26 -18.88
CA VAL A 59 17.02 -31.74 -17.58
C VAL A 59 16.98 -30.21 -17.63
N PRO A 60 15.78 -29.60 -17.59
CA PRO A 60 15.69 -28.15 -17.58
C PRO A 60 16.22 -27.61 -16.26
N SER A 61 16.91 -26.48 -16.33
CA SER A 61 17.55 -25.84 -15.17
C SER A 61 17.08 -24.41 -14.97
N VAL A 62 16.65 -24.08 -13.74
CA VAL A 62 16.23 -22.74 -13.34
C VAL A 62 17.13 -22.24 -12.21
N VAL A 63 17.99 -21.28 -12.52
CA VAL A 63 18.88 -20.61 -11.57
C VAL A 63 18.18 -19.38 -11.01
N VAL A 64 18.05 -19.31 -9.69
CA VAL A 64 17.34 -18.24 -8.98
C VAL A 64 18.29 -17.55 -8.01
N THR A 65 18.31 -16.22 -8.00
CA THR A 65 19.13 -15.48 -7.05
C THR A 65 18.32 -14.72 -5.99
N GLY A 66 18.88 -14.61 -4.79
CA GLY A 66 18.37 -13.78 -3.70
C GLY A 66 19.47 -12.94 -3.06
N ARG A 67 19.12 -11.84 -2.38
CA ARG A 67 20.12 -10.90 -1.86
C ARG A 67 20.81 -11.41 -0.59
N THR A 68 20.08 -12.18 0.21
CA THR A 68 20.57 -12.73 1.48
C THR A 68 20.12 -14.18 1.67
N VAL A 69 20.80 -14.89 2.55
CA VAL A 69 20.45 -16.27 2.94
C VAL A 69 19.03 -16.37 3.52
N GLU A 70 18.55 -15.36 4.23
CA GLU A 70 17.18 -15.34 4.78
C GLU A 70 16.12 -15.25 3.67
N GLU A 71 16.37 -14.44 2.64
CA GLU A 71 15.47 -14.34 1.48
C GLU A 71 15.42 -15.68 0.72
N ILE A 72 16.58 -16.30 0.50
CA ILE A 72 16.68 -17.62 -0.13
C ILE A 72 15.94 -18.68 0.70
N THR A 73 16.15 -18.71 2.02
CA THR A 73 15.51 -19.68 2.92
C THR A 73 13.98 -19.54 2.89
N LYS A 74 13.45 -18.31 2.91
CA LYS A 74 12.00 -18.07 2.77
C LYS A 74 11.47 -18.56 1.43
N PHE A 75 12.23 -18.35 0.35
CA PHE A 75 11.86 -18.85 -0.97
C PHE A 75 11.89 -20.39 -1.04
N GLU A 76 12.88 -21.05 -0.43
CA GLU A 76 12.91 -22.52 -0.29
C GLU A 76 11.66 -23.05 0.42
N GLU A 77 11.23 -22.40 1.50
CA GLU A 77 10.00 -22.76 2.22
C GLU A 77 8.76 -22.61 1.32
N LYS A 78 8.69 -21.55 0.51
CA LYS A 78 7.62 -21.35 -0.48
C LYS A 78 7.65 -22.47 -1.53
N LEU A 79 8.81 -22.82 -2.07
CA LEU A 79 8.97 -23.92 -3.03
C LEU A 79 8.53 -25.26 -2.45
N LYS A 80 8.91 -25.61 -1.21
CA LYS A 80 8.48 -26.86 -0.56
C LYS A 80 6.97 -26.94 -0.37
N LYS A 81 6.31 -25.81 -0.09
CA LYS A 81 4.85 -25.76 0.03
C LYS A 81 4.16 -26.00 -1.31
N LEU A 82 4.70 -25.42 -2.39
CA LEU A 82 4.12 -25.52 -3.73
C LEU A 82 4.47 -26.83 -4.46
N PHE A 83 5.64 -27.40 -4.16
CA PHE A 83 6.16 -28.63 -4.75
C PHE A 83 6.54 -29.62 -3.62
N PRO A 84 5.57 -30.33 -3.00
CA PRO A 84 5.79 -31.11 -1.78
C PRO A 84 6.83 -32.24 -1.90
N ASN A 85 7.10 -32.70 -3.12
CA ASN A 85 8.03 -33.79 -3.41
C ASN A 85 9.40 -33.29 -3.93
N ILE A 86 9.68 -32.00 -3.81
CA ILE A 86 10.98 -31.42 -4.18
C ILE A 86 12.08 -31.98 -3.26
N LYS A 87 13.16 -32.49 -3.85
CA LYS A 87 14.28 -33.11 -3.13
C LYS A 87 15.48 -32.17 -3.17
N ASN A 88 16.12 -31.99 -2.02
CA ASN A 88 17.41 -31.31 -1.95
C ASN A 88 18.52 -32.30 -2.36
N LEU A 89 19.37 -31.92 -3.32
CA LEU A 89 20.39 -32.82 -3.86
C LEU A 89 21.65 -32.94 -2.98
N LYS A 90 21.91 -31.94 -2.11
CA LYS A 90 22.85 -31.86 -0.97
C LYS A 90 23.19 -30.38 -0.75
N LYS A 91 23.26 -29.90 0.49
CA LYS A 91 24.00 -28.66 0.81
C LYS A 91 25.49 -28.96 0.63
N THR A 92 26.14 -28.45 -0.41
CA THR A 92 27.60 -28.51 -0.53
C THR A 92 28.22 -27.67 0.58
N SER A 93 28.60 -28.33 1.67
CA SER A 93 29.35 -27.73 2.77
C SER A 93 30.84 -27.78 2.47
N LYS A 94 31.49 -26.61 2.34
CA LYS A 94 32.73 -26.31 3.10
C LYS A 94 33.06 -24.83 3.03
N LYS A 95 33.03 -24.22 4.21
CA LYS A 95 33.60 -22.92 4.55
C LYS A 95 35.11 -22.91 4.30
N THR A 96 35.57 -22.05 3.41
CA THR A 96 36.95 -21.62 3.21
C THR A 96 36.98 -20.26 2.50
N SER A 97 37.01 -19.20 3.31
CA SER A 97 37.27 -17.78 2.96
C SER A 97 36.10 -17.02 2.30
N ARG A 98 36.26 -15.70 2.16
CA ARG A 98 35.26 -14.68 2.55
C ARG A 98 34.18 -14.32 1.50
N GLU A 99 34.02 -15.07 0.41
CA GLU A 99 33.17 -14.68 -0.74
C GLU A 99 32.35 -15.87 -1.29
N GLU A 100 31.89 -16.78 -0.43
CA GLU A 100 31.28 -18.05 -0.82
C GLU A 100 29.77 -17.95 -1.11
N LEU A 101 29.40 -18.05 -2.40
CA LEU A 101 28.06 -18.34 -2.91
C LEU A 101 27.42 -19.50 -2.12
N TYR A 102 26.37 -19.21 -1.35
CA TYR A 102 25.49 -20.27 -0.86
C TYR A 102 24.69 -20.82 -2.06
N ALA A 103 25.03 -22.03 -2.50
CA ALA A 103 24.26 -22.76 -3.51
C ALA A 103 23.36 -23.79 -2.82
N ALA A 104 22.05 -23.69 -3.03
CA ALA A 104 21.11 -24.75 -2.68
C ALA A 104 20.50 -25.35 -3.95
N ASP A 105 20.80 -26.63 -4.18
CA ASP A 105 20.31 -27.36 -5.35
C ASP A 105 19.12 -28.24 -4.99
N TRP A 106 18.06 -28.11 -5.78
CA TRP A 106 16.79 -28.78 -5.63
C TRP A 106 16.38 -29.43 -6.95
N VAL A 107 15.67 -30.55 -6.85
CA VAL A 107 15.07 -31.23 -8.00
C VAL A 107 13.62 -31.53 -7.70
N THR A 108 12.72 -31.16 -8.62
CA THR A 108 11.30 -31.51 -8.50
C THR A 108 11.11 -33.02 -8.66
N ALA A 109 9.92 -33.53 -8.32
CA ALA A 109 9.64 -34.95 -8.51
C ALA A 109 9.81 -35.41 -9.97
N SER A 110 9.59 -34.50 -10.91
CA SER A 110 9.63 -34.75 -12.34
C SER A 110 10.99 -34.46 -12.96
N GLY A 111 12.02 -34.18 -12.14
CA GLY A 111 13.40 -34.08 -12.59
C GLY A 111 13.90 -32.68 -12.93
N ILE A 112 13.08 -31.63 -12.78
CA ILE A 112 13.47 -30.24 -13.08
C ILE A 112 14.49 -29.75 -12.04
N HIS A 113 15.62 -29.21 -12.48
CA HIS A 113 16.69 -28.71 -11.63
C HIS A 113 16.49 -27.24 -11.25
N ILE A 114 16.70 -26.90 -9.99
CA ILE A 114 16.60 -25.55 -9.45
C ILE A 114 17.83 -25.28 -8.59
N SER A 115 18.60 -24.24 -8.91
CA SER A 115 19.72 -23.80 -8.08
C SER A 115 19.46 -22.41 -7.51
N LEU A 116 19.68 -22.25 -6.20
CA LEU A 116 19.47 -20.97 -5.50
C LEU A 116 20.81 -20.39 -5.08
N HIS A 117 21.08 -19.13 -5.44
CA HIS A 117 22.36 -18.46 -5.21
C HIS A 117 22.18 -17.09 -4.54
N GLU A 118 23.14 -16.68 -3.73
CA GLU A 118 23.23 -15.30 -3.26
C GLU A 118 23.75 -14.38 -4.38
N PHE A 119 23.14 -13.20 -4.55
CA PHE A 119 23.57 -12.21 -5.53
C PHE A 119 23.21 -10.80 -5.08
N GLN A 120 24.14 -9.86 -5.21
CA GLN A 120 23.90 -8.44 -4.98
C GLN A 120 24.34 -7.63 -6.20
N ALA A 121 23.45 -6.79 -6.73
CA ALA A 121 23.76 -5.89 -7.85
C ALA A 121 24.64 -4.68 -7.45
N GLY A 122 25.23 -4.70 -6.26
CA GLY A 122 26.06 -3.60 -5.75
C GLY A 122 27.37 -3.49 -6.50
N THR A 123 27.85 -2.26 -6.70
CA THR A 123 29.15 -1.99 -7.32
C THR A 123 30.10 -1.39 -6.28
N THR A 124 31.22 -2.06 -6.04
CA THR A 124 32.40 -1.48 -5.37
C THR A 124 33.10 -0.48 -6.28
N PHE A 125 33.60 0.64 -5.77
CA PHE A 125 34.33 1.61 -6.59
C PHE A 125 35.80 1.58 -6.20
N GLU A 126 36.66 1.22 -7.14
CA GLU A 126 38.10 1.34 -7.01
C GLU A 126 38.55 2.54 -7.84
N THR A 127 39.22 3.49 -7.20
CA THR A 127 39.75 4.69 -7.85
C THR A 127 41.24 4.80 -7.51
N GLU A 128 42.08 4.87 -8.53
CA GLU A 128 43.49 5.21 -8.38
C GLU A 128 43.69 6.72 -8.54
N GLY A 129 44.33 7.39 -7.57
CA GLY A 129 44.61 8.82 -7.63
C GLY A 129 43.51 9.72 -7.04
N GLU A 130 43.48 10.97 -7.49
CA GLU A 130 42.50 11.98 -7.04
C GLU A 130 41.09 11.64 -7.58
N VAL A 131 40.12 11.58 -6.68
CA VAL A 131 38.73 11.28 -7.01
C VAL A 131 38.06 12.57 -7.47
N THR A 132 37.71 12.61 -8.75
CA THR A 132 37.03 13.72 -9.41
C THR A 132 35.79 13.19 -10.11
N LEU A 133 34.88 14.09 -10.52
CA LEU A 133 33.70 13.71 -11.31
C LEU A 133 34.08 12.91 -12.57
N ASP A 134 35.13 13.33 -13.27
CA ASP A 134 35.61 12.69 -14.49
C ASP A 134 36.26 11.32 -14.22
N SER A 135 37.10 11.22 -13.17
CA SER A 135 37.73 9.93 -12.82
C SER A 135 36.71 8.90 -12.32
N LEU A 136 35.66 9.35 -11.61
CA LEU A 136 34.54 8.48 -11.23
C LEU A 136 33.70 8.05 -12.43
N THR A 137 33.39 8.97 -13.34
CA THR A 137 32.66 8.65 -14.56
C THR A 137 33.42 7.59 -15.37
N ALA A 138 34.72 7.77 -15.57
CA ALA A 138 35.56 6.81 -16.27
C ALA A 138 35.65 5.45 -15.56
N SER A 139 35.75 5.43 -14.22
CA SER A 139 35.74 4.19 -13.43
C SER A 139 34.42 3.44 -13.58
N ILE A 140 33.27 4.15 -13.55
CA ILE A 140 31.95 3.58 -13.77
C ILE A 140 31.82 3.00 -15.20
N GLU A 141 32.30 3.71 -16.22
CA GLU A 141 32.21 3.27 -17.62
C GLU A 141 33.12 2.08 -17.94
N ALA A 142 34.28 1.98 -17.29
CA ALA A 142 35.21 0.88 -17.47
C ALA A 142 34.76 -0.41 -16.76
N LYS A 143 33.78 -0.32 -15.86
CA LYS A 143 33.39 -1.43 -15.01
C LYS A 143 32.55 -2.47 -15.74
N GLN A 144 32.92 -3.74 -15.57
CA GLN A 144 32.12 -4.86 -16.04
C GLN A 144 30.86 -5.04 -15.20
N SER A 145 29.78 -5.50 -15.84
CA SER A 145 28.50 -5.68 -15.18
C SER A 145 28.55 -6.84 -14.17
N PRO A 146 28.09 -6.66 -12.91
CA PRO A 146 28.08 -7.75 -11.93
C PRO A 146 27.19 -8.93 -12.36
N PHE A 147 26.22 -8.68 -13.25
CA PHE A 147 25.40 -9.73 -13.85
C PHE A 147 26.19 -10.60 -14.82
N GLU A 148 27.13 -10.01 -15.59
CA GLU A 148 28.00 -10.76 -16.49
C GLU A 148 28.97 -11.63 -15.71
N ASP A 149 29.56 -11.08 -14.65
CA ASP A 149 30.53 -11.79 -13.81
C ASP A 149 29.91 -13.03 -13.18
N PHE A 150 28.71 -12.88 -12.59
CA PHE A 150 27.97 -14.01 -12.03
C PHE A 150 27.70 -15.11 -13.08
N LEU A 151 27.28 -14.73 -14.30
CA LEU A 151 27.00 -15.71 -15.35
C LEU A 151 28.27 -16.41 -15.83
N ARG A 152 29.41 -15.72 -15.90
CA ARG A 152 30.70 -16.34 -16.27
C ARG A 152 31.15 -17.31 -15.20
N GLU A 153 31.13 -16.88 -13.94
CA GLU A 153 31.49 -17.72 -12.80
C GLU A 153 30.59 -18.95 -12.71
N TYR A 154 29.28 -18.80 -12.96
CA TYR A 154 28.36 -19.92 -13.00
C TYR A 154 28.72 -20.91 -14.12
N ARG A 155 29.07 -20.44 -15.32
CA ARG A 155 29.52 -21.33 -16.41
C ARG A 155 30.76 -22.11 -16.03
N GLU A 156 31.76 -21.42 -15.49
CA GLU A 156 33.02 -22.03 -15.07
C GLU A 156 32.79 -23.07 -13.97
N THR A 157 32.02 -22.71 -12.94
CA THR A 157 31.72 -23.57 -11.78
C THR A 157 31.00 -24.85 -12.18
N TYR A 158 30.04 -24.76 -13.11
CA TYR A 158 29.24 -25.90 -13.57
C TYR A 158 29.77 -26.54 -14.85
N GLY A 159 30.96 -26.14 -15.33
CA GLY A 159 31.61 -26.72 -16.51
C GLY A 159 30.82 -26.54 -17.82
N LEU A 160 30.04 -25.46 -17.93
CA LEU A 160 29.33 -25.10 -19.15
C LEU A 160 30.34 -24.51 -20.14
N GLY A 161 30.44 -25.09 -21.33
CA GLY A 161 31.44 -24.67 -22.33
C GLY A 161 31.27 -23.21 -22.79
N ASP A 162 32.31 -22.66 -23.42
CA ASP A 162 32.33 -21.25 -23.85
C ASP A 162 31.20 -20.90 -24.84
N ASP A 163 30.84 -21.85 -25.71
CA ASP A 163 29.75 -21.71 -26.68
C ASP A 163 28.35 -21.86 -26.06
N PHE A 164 28.26 -22.19 -24.76
CA PHE A 164 26.99 -22.31 -24.07
C PHE A 164 26.24 -20.99 -24.10
N ARG A 165 24.93 -21.05 -24.31
CA ARG A 165 24.04 -19.90 -24.17
C ARG A 165 22.89 -20.25 -23.24
N TYR A 166 22.61 -19.33 -22.32
CA TYR A 166 21.39 -19.39 -21.54
C TYR A 166 20.20 -19.18 -22.45
N ARG A 167 19.12 -19.91 -22.22
CA ARG A 167 17.88 -19.68 -22.95
C ARG A 167 17.32 -18.30 -22.61
N SER A 168 17.25 -17.97 -21.32
CA SER A 168 16.83 -16.64 -20.88
C SER A 168 17.55 -16.17 -19.63
N VAL A 169 17.83 -14.88 -19.57
CA VAL A 169 18.26 -14.18 -18.36
C VAL A 169 17.19 -13.15 -18.01
N ILE A 170 16.64 -13.23 -16.80
CA ILE A 170 15.58 -12.35 -16.31
C ILE A 170 16.13 -11.56 -15.13
N SER A 171 15.95 -10.24 -15.11
CA SER A 171 16.17 -9.44 -13.90
C SER A 171 14.85 -9.03 -13.28
N GLY A 172 14.55 -9.58 -12.11
CA GLY A 172 13.50 -9.12 -11.21
C GLY A 172 13.93 -7.96 -10.30
N ILE A 173 15.16 -7.46 -10.45
CA ILE A 173 15.73 -6.41 -9.59
C ILE A 173 15.28 -5.04 -10.12
N PRO A 174 14.58 -4.22 -9.31
CA PRO A 174 14.10 -2.92 -9.75
C PRO A 174 15.21 -1.86 -9.66
N LEU A 175 16.11 -1.83 -10.65
CA LEU A 175 17.31 -0.97 -10.62
C LEU A 175 17.01 0.53 -10.44
N ALA A 176 15.89 1.03 -10.97
CA ALA A 176 15.45 2.41 -10.70
C ALA A 176 15.16 2.65 -9.21
N SER A 177 14.51 1.71 -8.53
CA SER A 177 14.27 1.78 -7.08
C SER A 177 15.58 1.73 -6.28
N VAL A 178 16.51 0.88 -6.71
CA VAL A 178 17.84 0.75 -6.10
C VAL A 178 18.58 2.09 -6.19
N ALA A 179 18.55 2.76 -7.34
CA ALA A 179 19.20 4.05 -7.54
C ALA A 179 18.59 5.16 -6.66
N THR A 180 17.27 5.17 -6.49
CA THR A 180 16.56 6.20 -5.73
C THR A 180 16.67 6.02 -4.22
N TYR A 181 16.48 4.80 -3.70
CA TYR A 181 16.30 4.57 -2.26
C TYR A 181 17.59 4.18 -1.53
N GLY A 182 18.74 4.68 -2.00
CA GLY A 182 20.04 4.50 -1.34
C GLY A 182 20.67 3.12 -1.59
N GLY A 183 20.38 2.49 -2.72
CA GLY A 183 21.10 1.30 -3.19
C GLY A 183 22.51 1.60 -3.71
N PHE A 184 22.81 2.87 -4.01
CA PHE A 184 24.15 3.36 -4.36
C PHE A 184 24.80 4.18 -3.23
N LYS A 185 24.51 3.83 -1.97
CA LYS A 185 25.11 4.51 -0.78
C LYS A 185 26.62 4.64 -0.84
N GLN A 186 27.32 3.67 -1.43
CA GLN A 186 28.77 3.76 -1.61
C GLN A 186 29.14 4.90 -2.56
N LEU A 187 28.42 5.08 -3.67
CA LEU A 187 28.63 6.21 -4.58
C LEU A 187 28.26 7.53 -3.90
N ASP A 188 27.13 7.57 -3.19
CA ASP A 188 26.70 8.76 -2.43
C ASP A 188 27.74 9.16 -1.38
N GLN A 189 28.26 8.19 -0.62
CA GLN A 189 29.31 8.41 0.37
C GLN A 189 30.62 8.88 -0.29
N LEU A 190 30.99 8.26 -1.40
CA LEU A 190 32.23 8.57 -2.10
C LEU A 190 32.19 9.95 -2.78
N CYS A 191 31.01 10.40 -3.22
CA CYS A 191 30.79 11.79 -3.64
C CYS A 191 30.95 12.75 -2.45
N ALA A 192 30.32 12.44 -1.31
CA ALA A 192 30.39 13.26 -0.11
C ALA A 192 31.82 13.37 0.47
N ASP A 193 32.59 12.28 0.44
CA ASP A 193 33.96 12.23 0.94
C ASP A 193 34.96 13.00 0.05
N ASN A 194 34.58 13.35 -1.18
CA ASN A 194 35.45 14.01 -2.17
C ASN A 194 34.87 15.34 -2.70
N ASP A 195 34.07 16.03 -1.89
CA ASP A 195 33.51 17.37 -2.16
C ASP A 195 32.62 17.48 -3.43
N ILE A 196 32.14 16.35 -3.96
CA ILE A 196 31.14 16.31 -5.05
C ILE A 196 29.75 16.47 -4.43
N THR A 197 29.35 17.72 -4.22
CA THR A 197 28.13 18.07 -3.46
C THR A 197 26.98 18.56 -4.33
N GLN A 198 27.22 18.83 -5.61
CA GLN A 198 26.18 19.28 -6.53
C GLN A 198 25.24 18.12 -6.87
N GLU A 199 23.93 18.33 -6.69
CA GLU A 199 22.91 17.31 -6.91
C GLU A 199 22.87 16.83 -8.37
N GLU A 200 23.09 17.74 -9.33
CA GLU A 200 23.18 17.43 -10.76
C GLU A 200 24.33 16.47 -11.08
N ASP A 201 25.49 16.63 -10.45
CA ASP A 201 26.66 15.79 -10.67
C ASP A 201 26.45 14.37 -10.10
N ILE A 202 25.86 14.28 -8.90
CA ILE A 202 25.50 13.00 -8.27
C ILE A 202 24.44 12.28 -9.12
N LEU A 203 23.44 13.02 -9.62
CA LEU A 203 22.41 12.48 -10.52
C LEU A 203 23.04 11.93 -11.81
N ARG A 204 23.98 12.68 -12.41
CA ARG A 204 24.70 12.28 -13.61
C ARG A 204 25.53 11.01 -13.39
N LEU A 205 26.23 10.88 -12.27
CA LEU A 205 26.98 9.66 -11.94
C LEU A 205 26.06 8.45 -11.79
N LYS A 206 24.91 8.62 -11.13
CA LYS A 206 23.89 7.56 -11.01
C LYS A 206 23.33 7.16 -12.36
N GLU A 207 23.06 8.12 -13.24
CA GLU A 207 22.66 7.83 -14.62
C GLU A 207 23.73 7.02 -15.37
N THR A 208 24.99 7.45 -15.33
CA THR A 208 26.09 6.74 -15.99
C THR A 208 26.19 5.29 -15.50
N LEU A 209 26.07 5.07 -14.18
CA LEU A 209 26.07 3.73 -13.60
C LEU A 209 24.92 2.87 -14.12
N LEU A 210 23.70 3.43 -14.16
CA LEU A 210 22.54 2.73 -14.69
C LEU A 210 22.69 2.40 -16.19
N ARG A 211 23.25 3.32 -16.99
CA ARG A 211 23.54 3.09 -18.42
C ARG A 211 24.58 1.98 -18.59
N THR A 212 25.63 1.94 -17.77
CA THR A 212 26.62 0.85 -17.79
C THR A 212 25.98 -0.49 -17.45
N MET A 213 25.12 -0.55 -16.43
CA MET A 213 24.38 -1.78 -16.10
C MET A 213 23.48 -2.24 -17.26
N ALA A 214 22.77 -1.32 -17.92
CA ALA A 214 21.94 -1.63 -19.08
C ALA A 214 22.75 -2.14 -20.28
N LYS A 215 23.90 -1.51 -20.57
CA LYS A 215 24.86 -2.00 -21.58
C LYS A 215 25.34 -3.43 -21.26
N GLY A 216 25.54 -3.75 -19.99
CA GLY A 216 25.91 -5.10 -19.56
C GLY A 216 24.85 -6.15 -19.90
N PHE A 217 23.56 -5.84 -19.68
CA PHE A 217 22.47 -6.71 -20.15
C PHE A 217 22.46 -6.86 -21.67
N GLY A 218 22.77 -5.80 -22.42
CA GLY A 218 22.97 -5.86 -23.87
C GLY A 218 24.12 -6.80 -24.27
N THR A 219 25.23 -6.78 -23.53
CA THR A 219 26.34 -7.73 -23.72
C THR A 219 25.88 -9.16 -23.46
N ILE A 220 25.17 -9.41 -22.35
CA ILE A 220 24.59 -10.72 -22.03
C ILE A 220 23.69 -11.20 -23.18
N LYS A 221 22.80 -10.36 -23.71
CA LYS A 221 21.91 -10.68 -24.84
C LYS A 221 22.70 -11.04 -26.10
N ARG A 222 23.79 -10.32 -26.40
CA ARG A 222 24.60 -10.61 -27.59
C ARG A 222 25.39 -11.91 -27.46
N VAL A 223 26.07 -12.12 -26.34
CA VAL A 223 27.11 -13.17 -26.23
C VAL A 223 26.74 -14.36 -25.35
N MET A 224 25.82 -14.21 -24.38
CA MET A 224 25.61 -15.21 -23.34
C MET A 224 24.19 -15.79 -23.28
N ALA A 225 23.16 -15.07 -23.73
CA ALA A 225 21.77 -15.49 -23.59
C ALA A 225 20.98 -15.27 -24.88
N GLU A 226 20.03 -16.13 -25.20
CA GLU A 226 19.13 -15.91 -26.35
C GLU A 226 18.11 -14.81 -26.05
N GLU A 227 17.58 -14.78 -24.83
CA GLU A 227 16.64 -13.76 -24.37
C GLU A 227 17.13 -13.10 -23.09
N VAL A 228 16.96 -11.77 -23.02
CA VAL A 228 17.20 -11.00 -21.80
C VAL A 228 15.97 -10.16 -21.53
N MET A 229 15.41 -10.31 -20.34
CA MET A 229 14.18 -9.64 -19.93
C MET A 229 14.36 -8.95 -18.59
N ILE A 230 13.76 -7.78 -18.43
CA ILE A 230 13.78 -7.01 -17.18
C ILE A 230 12.35 -6.82 -16.72
N ALA A 231 12.06 -7.22 -15.49
CA ALA A 231 10.85 -6.79 -14.78
C ALA A 231 11.12 -5.41 -14.19
N HIS A 232 10.71 -4.38 -14.93
CA HIS A 232 10.99 -2.99 -14.61
C HIS A 232 9.84 -2.40 -13.81
N THR A 233 10.00 -2.31 -12.48
CA THR A 233 9.06 -1.57 -11.65
C THR A 233 9.45 -0.09 -11.68
N THR A 234 8.62 0.68 -12.35
CA THR A 234 8.73 2.14 -12.31
C THR A 234 8.26 2.64 -10.95
N ALA A 235 8.57 3.90 -10.61
CA ALA A 235 7.98 4.55 -9.43
C ALA A 235 6.46 4.49 -9.47
N VAL A 236 5.90 4.53 -10.68
CA VAL A 236 4.48 4.77 -10.96
C VAL A 236 4.08 4.42 -12.42
N GLY A 237 4.14 3.17 -12.92
CA GLY A 237 4.02 2.96 -14.39
C GLY A 237 3.21 1.78 -14.88
N GLY A 238 1.90 1.97 -14.93
CA GLY A 238 1.05 1.52 -16.04
C GLY A 238 0.38 2.74 -16.69
N MET A 239 0.80 3.94 -16.28
CA MET A 239 0.34 5.20 -16.81
C MET A 239 1.42 5.74 -17.71
N TYR A 240 1.15 5.68 -18.99
CA TYR A 240 1.73 6.62 -19.92
C TYR A 240 0.61 7.59 -20.32
N ASP A 241 0.90 8.89 -20.34
CA ASP A 241 0.10 9.77 -21.17
C ASP A 241 0.60 9.58 -22.60
N LEU A 242 -0.32 9.53 -23.56
CA LEU A 242 0.07 9.77 -24.94
C LEU A 242 0.29 11.28 -25.03
N ASP A 243 1.49 11.69 -25.42
CA ASP A 243 1.71 13.10 -25.77
C ASP A 243 0.85 13.50 -27.00
N GLU A 244 0.96 14.75 -27.42
CA GLU A 244 0.23 15.28 -28.58
C GLU A 244 0.48 14.48 -29.88
N HIS A 245 1.53 13.65 -29.89
CA HIS A 245 1.97 12.83 -31.01
C HIS A 245 1.71 11.32 -30.81
N GLY A 246 1.10 10.90 -29.70
CA GLY A 246 0.83 9.48 -29.44
C GLY A 246 2.01 8.71 -28.84
N VAL A 247 3.02 9.39 -28.28
CA VAL A 247 4.18 8.74 -27.64
C VAL A 247 3.89 8.52 -26.15
N PRO A 248 4.09 7.30 -25.61
CA PRO A 248 3.86 7.02 -24.20
C PRO A 248 4.89 7.70 -23.28
N GLN A 249 4.43 8.56 -22.38
CA GLN A 249 5.21 9.23 -21.34
C GLN A 249 4.82 8.75 -19.94
N ILE A 250 5.72 8.09 -19.21
CA ILE A 250 5.48 7.62 -17.83
C ILE A 250 4.95 8.78 -16.97
N ARG A 251 3.83 8.61 -16.25
CA ARG A 251 3.20 9.66 -15.42
C ARG A 251 3.41 9.44 -13.91
N LEU A 252 3.62 10.51 -13.14
CA LEU A 252 3.59 10.50 -11.66
C LEU A 252 2.15 10.46 -11.15
N GLY A 253 1.78 9.39 -10.45
CA GLY A 253 0.40 9.11 -10.05
C GLY A 253 0.14 9.06 -8.56
N TYR A 254 1.16 9.06 -7.69
CA TYR A 254 0.96 8.85 -6.25
C TYR A 254 1.92 9.71 -5.43
N ALA A 255 1.64 11.01 -5.37
CA ALA A 255 2.52 12.02 -4.81
C ALA A 255 1.65 13.00 -3.99
N HIS A 256 1.72 12.88 -2.65
CA HIS A 256 0.87 13.60 -1.70
C HIS A 256 1.66 14.46 -0.71
N SER A 257 3.00 14.39 -0.71
CA SER A 257 3.86 15.07 0.28
C SER A 257 5.32 15.07 -0.20
N SER A 258 6.21 15.78 0.50
CA SER A 258 7.66 15.94 0.22
C SER A 258 8.50 14.68 -0.14
N ALA A 259 7.93 13.47 -0.08
CA ALA A 259 8.45 12.27 -0.74
C ALA A 259 8.42 12.34 -2.30
N ASP A 260 7.82 13.39 -2.87
CA ASP A 260 7.65 13.65 -4.30
C ASP A 260 8.97 13.75 -5.08
N ASP A 261 10.06 14.23 -4.48
CA ASP A 261 11.34 14.36 -5.19
C ASP A 261 11.99 12.99 -5.42
N LEU A 262 11.90 12.07 -4.44
CA LEU A 262 12.36 10.68 -4.63
C LEU A 262 11.55 9.94 -5.69
N LEU A 263 10.23 10.13 -5.74
CA LEU A 263 9.38 9.50 -6.74
C LEU A 263 9.65 10.05 -8.15
N ARG A 264 9.89 11.37 -8.28
CA ARG A 264 10.35 12.00 -9.52
C ARG A 264 11.70 11.44 -9.96
N THR A 265 12.67 11.37 -9.05
CA THR A 265 13.99 10.78 -9.32
C THR A 265 13.88 9.31 -9.75
N LYS A 266 13.00 8.53 -9.11
CA LYS A 266 12.75 7.14 -9.51
C LYS A 266 12.10 7.03 -10.89
N GLN A 267 11.13 7.90 -11.21
CA GLN A 267 10.53 7.96 -12.53
C GLN A 267 11.58 8.29 -13.58
N HIS A 268 12.40 9.32 -13.33
CA HIS A 268 13.51 9.73 -14.20
C HIS A 268 14.45 8.56 -14.51
N PHE A 269 14.97 7.89 -13.48
CA PHE A 269 15.83 6.72 -13.67
C PHE A 269 15.13 5.57 -14.41
N ALA A 270 13.83 5.36 -14.18
CA ALA A 270 13.10 4.34 -14.88
C ALA A 270 12.92 4.65 -16.38
N THR A 271 12.70 5.92 -16.75
CA THR A 271 12.68 6.38 -18.14
C THR A 271 14.04 6.16 -18.80
N VAL A 272 15.12 6.63 -18.16
CA VAL A 272 16.50 6.45 -18.66
C VAL A 272 16.81 4.97 -18.93
N LEU A 273 16.49 4.08 -17.99
CA LEU A 273 16.73 2.64 -18.15
C LEU A 273 15.90 2.03 -19.28
N THR A 274 14.63 2.43 -19.43
CA THR A 274 13.75 1.90 -20.49
C THR A 274 14.32 2.19 -21.87
N GLU A 275 14.74 3.43 -22.12
CA GLU A 275 15.36 3.82 -23.38
C GLU A 275 16.65 3.05 -23.65
N GLU A 276 17.50 2.88 -22.63
CA GLU A 276 18.75 2.15 -22.78
C GLU A 276 18.53 0.65 -23.03
N TYR A 277 17.56 0.03 -22.37
CA TYR A 277 17.23 -1.37 -22.62
C TYR A 277 16.73 -1.58 -24.06
N SER A 278 15.86 -0.70 -24.54
CA SER A 278 15.38 -0.73 -25.93
C SER A 278 16.54 -0.64 -26.92
N ARG A 279 17.50 0.29 -26.72
CA ARG A 279 18.71 0.40 -27.55
C ARG A 279 19.58 -0.85 -27.57
N GLN A 280 19.47 -1.70 -26.55
CA GLN A 280 20.28 -2.93 -26.40
C GLN A 280 19.52 -4.21 -26.78
N ASP A 281 18.32 -4.12 -27.37
CA ASP A 281 17.45 -5.28 -27.66
C ASP A 281 17.13 -6.09 -26.40
N VAL A 282 16.96 -5.39 -25.26
CA VAL A 282 16.58 -5.99 -23.98
C VAL A 282 15.08 -5.79 -23.77
N LYS A 283 14.36 -6.90 -23.61
CA LYS A 283 12.92 -6.88 -23.38
C LYS A 283 12.59 -6.35 -22.00
N THR A 284 11.70 -5.37 -21.91
CA THR A 284 11.40 -4.67 -20.66
C THR A 284 9.92 -4.73 -20.36
N LEU A 285 9.54 -5.44 -19.30
CA LEU A 285 8.18 -5.47 -18.78
C LEU A 285 8.01 -4.33 -17.78
N ILE A 286 7.24 -3.32 -18.16
CA ILE A 286 6.94 -2.15 -17.34
C ILE A 286 5.61 -2.37 -16.63
N THR A 287 5.60 -2.23 -15.30
CA THR A 287 4.42 -2.40 -14.46
C THR A 287 4.20 -1.26 -13.46
N ALA A 288 2.91 -0.99 -13.16
CA ALA A 288 2.42 0.11 -12.33
C ALA A 288 2.91 0.05 -10.89
N ALA A 289 2.85 -1.16 -10.36
CA ALA A 289 3.31 -1.59 -9.05
C ALA A 289 2.98 -3.09 -8.98
N ALA A 290 3.84 -3.86 -8.33
CA ALA A 290 3.54 -5.22 -7.92
C ALA A 290 3.53 -5.23 -6.39
N ILE A 291 2.35 -5.26 -5.78
CA ILE A 291 2.23 -5.52 -4.35
C ILE A 291 1.96 -7.02 -4.22
N GLY A 292 2.99 -7.82 -3.93
CA GLY A 292 2.78 -9.23 -3.62
C GLY A 292 2.06 -9.40 -2.28
N ILE A 293 1.02 -10.24 -2.23
CA ILE A 293 0.44 -10.72 -0.98
C ILE A 293 1.10 -12.03 -0.62
N ASN A 294 1.85 -12.05 0.48
CA ASN A 294 2.60 -13.20 0.95
C ASN A 294 1.80 -14.07 1.90
N ASP A 295 1.03 -13.44 2.80
CA ASP A 295 0.28 -14.14 3.84
C ASP A 295 -0.90 -13.29 4.34
N ILE A 296 -1.83 -13.92 5.05
CA ILE A 296 -2.92 -13.25 5.78
C ILE A 296 -2.90 -13.77 7.21
N LEU A 297 -2.53 -12.90 8.14
CA LEU A 297 -2.40 -13.24 9.56
C LEU A 297 -3.66 -12.82 10.33
N GLU A 298 -4.02 -13.57 11.36
CA GLU A 298 -5.10 -13.22 12.30
C GLU A 298 -4.53 -12.90 13.70
N ASP A 299 -5.11 -11.89 14.38
CA ASP A 299 -4.67 -11.44 15.72
C ASP A 299 -3.15 -11.20 15.81
N ALA A 300 -2.61 -10.51 14.81
CA ALA A 300 -1.18 -10.31 14.65
C ALA A 300 -0.70 -9.04 15.37
N PRO A 301 0.41 -9.07 16.11
CA PRO A 301 1.02 -7.87 16.66
C PRO A 301 1.61 -7.02 15.53
N LEU A 302 1.41 -5.70 15.58
CA LEU A 302 1.88 -4.78 14.55
C LEU A 302 3.35 -4.38 14.77
N PRO A 303 4.29 -4.73 13.87
CA PRO A 303 5.71 -4.39 14.04
C PRO A 303 5.98 -2.88 13.96
N THR A 304 6.91 -2.38 14.78
CA THR A 304 7.39 -0.97 14.72
C THR A 304 8.06 -0.65 13.39
N GLY A 305 8.78 -1.62 12.82
CA GLY A 305 9.52 -1.51 11.56
C GLY A 305 8.65 -1.23 10.32
N LEU A 306 7.33 -1.27 10.44
CA LEU A 306 6.40 -0.93 9.35
C LEU A 306 6.36 0.56 9.00
N ASN A 307 6.72 1.41 9.95
CA ASN A 307 6.69 2.86 9.76
C ASN A 307 8.04 3.43 10.18
N GLY A 308 8.88 3.78 9.21
CA GLY A 308 10.19 4.38 9.46
C GLY A 308 10.15 5.66 10.29
N LYS A 309 9.00 6.36 10.34
CA LYS A 309 8.77 7.51 11.24
C LYS A 309 8.55 7.06 12.68
N ILE A 310 7.80 5.98 12.92
CA ILE A 310 7.64 5.40 14.27
C ILE A 310 8.97 4.85 14.77
N VAL A 311 9.75 4.19 13.89
CA VAL A 311 11.11 3.73 14.23
C VAL A 311 11.99 4.92 14.62
N ARG A 312 12.01 5.99 13.81
CA ARG A 312 12.78 7.21 14.12
C ARG A 312 12.31 7.89 15.40
N ALA A 313 11.00 8.04 15.60
CA ALA A 313 10.44 8.55 16.84
C ALA A 313 10.85 7.69 18.04
N GLY A 314 10.86 6.36 17.88
CA GLY A 314 11.35 5.41 18.87
C GLY A 314 12.86 5.50 19.11
N MET A 315 13.67 5.85 18.10
CA MET A 315 15.10 6.12 18.28
C MET A 315 15.34 7.43 19.03
N LEU A 316 14.54 8.47 18.76
CA LEU A 316 14.61 9.76 19.45
C LEU A 316 14.13 9.67 20.91
N HIS A 317 13.14 8.79 21.17
CA HIS A 317 12.51 8.59 22.48
C HIS A 317 12.30 7.09 22.78
N PRO A 318 13.39 6.33 23.04
CA PRO A 318 13.35 4.87 23.23
C PRO A 318 12.56 4.43 24.46
N GLU A 319 12.35 5.32 25.43
CA GLU A 319 11.53 5.05 26.60
C GLU A 319 10.04 4.87 26.28
N LEU A 320 9.58 5.32 25.12
CA LEU A 320 8.18 5.22 24.69
C LEU A 320 7.88 3.89 23.96
N TRP A 321 8.88 3.23 23.39
CA TRP A 321 8.67 2.08 22.50
C TRP A 321 9.54 0.88 22.87
N LYS A 322 8.93 -0.30 22.99
CA LYS A 322 9.70 -1.54 22.89
C LYS A 322 10.08 -1.75 21.43
N GLU A 323 11.33 -2.13 21.17
CA GLU A 323 11.93 -2.13 19.83
C GLU A 323 11.22 -2.97 18.77
N VAL A 324 10.27 -3.85 19.15
CA VAL A 324 9.68 -4.86 18.23
C VAL A 324 8.26 -4.54 17.75
N TYR A 325 7.39 -3.88 18.57
CA TYR A 325 5.97 -3.70 18.23
C TYR A 325 5.36 -2.36 18.68
N VAL A 326 4.42 -1.85 17.89
CA VAL A 326 3.65 -0.63 18.18
C VAL A 326 2.89 -0.80 19.50
N GLN A 327 2.96 0.21 20.38
CA GLN A 327 2.27 0.24 21.66
C GLN A 327 1.06 1.17 21.59
N VAL A 328 -0.09 0.70 22.09
CA VAL A 328 -1.28 1.56 22.21
C VAL A 328 -1.15 2.44 23.45
N MET A 329 -1.12 3.76 23.24
CA MET A 329 -1.06 4.77 24.29
C MET A 329 -2.32 5.62 24.28
N PRO A 330 -2.85 6.00 25.45
CA PRO A 330 -3.95 6.94 25.51
C PRO A 330 -3.59 8.29 24.91
N HIS A 331 -4.50 8.78 24.08
CA HIS A 331 -4.33 10.07 23.44
C HIS A 331 -4.31 11.22 24.46
N LYS A 332 -3.68 12.33 24.06
CA LYS A 332 -3.75 13.62 24.75
C LYS A 332 -4.63 14.57 23.96
N VAL A 333 -5.34 15.44 24.67
CA VAL A 333 -6.20 16.47 24.07
C VAL A 333 -5.44 17.79 24.11
N LEU A 334 -5.29 18.44 22.97
CA LEU A 334 -4.73 19.78 22.83
C LEU A 334 -5.84 20.73 22.39
N THR A 335 -5.86 21.93 22.96
CA THR A 335 -6.77 23.00 22.52
C THR A 335 -6.00 24.00 21.67
N LEU A 336 -6.42 24.20 20.41
CA LEU A 336 -5.77 25.15 19.52
C LEU A 336 -5.94 26.58 20.06
N GLY A 337 -4.84 27.34 20.11
CA GLY A 337 -4.82 28.72 20.58
C GLY A 337 -4.71 28.90 22.10
N GLN A 338 -4.58 27.82 22.88
CA GLN A 338 -4.23 27.88 24.31
C GLN A 338 -2.80 27.39 24.51
N GLU A 339 -1.98 28.17 25.22
CA GLU A 339 -0.68 27.71 25.70
C GLU A 339 -0.87 26.70 26.82
N SER A 340 -0.55 25.44 26.56
CA SER A 340 -0.41 24.40 27.57
C SER A 340 1.08 24.09 27.72
N GLY A 341 1.73 24.80 28.64
CA GLY A 341 3.15 24.58 28.99
C GLY A 341 3.44 23.27 29.73
N ASP A 342 2.42 22.47 30.01
CA ASP A 342 2.57 21.22 30.74
C ASP A 342 3.28 20.15 29.89
N ALA A 343 4.20 19.43 30.54
CA ALA A 343 4.83 18.25 29.97
C ALA A 343 3.75 17.20 29.65
N LEU A 344 3.78 16.66 28.43
CA LEU A 344 2.91 15.56 28.05
C LEU A 344 3.59 14.27 28.48
N ASP A 345 3.26 13.82 29.69
CA ASP A 345 3.77 12.55 30.18
C ASP A 345 2.98 11.38 29.57
N PHE A 346 3.60 10.71 28.59
CA PHE A 346 3.18 9.41 28.06
C PHE A 346 3.86 8.23 28.80
N LYS A 347 4.86 8.51 29.65
CA LYS A 347 5.70 7.56 30.42
C LYS A 347 5.01 7.05 31.68
N ASP A 348 4.25 7.89 32.40
CA ASP A 348 3.52 7.51 33.62
C ASP A 348 2.52 6.37 33.41
N MET A 349 2.13 6.12 32.16
CA MET A 349 1.20 5.06 31.77
C MET A 349 1.85 3.69 31.59
N LEU A 350 3.19 3.60 31.56
CA LEU A 350 3.93 2.34 31.69
C LEU A 350 3.97 1.85 33.15
N ASN A 351 3.61 2.72 34.11
CA ASN A 351 3.72 2.52 35.55
C ASN A 351 2.39 2.83 36.30
N THR A 352 1.23 2.36 35.83
CA THR A 352 0.03 2.45 36.67
C THR A 352 0.02 1.32 37.71
N ASN A 353 0.45 1.68 38.92
CA ASN A 353 0.41 0.91 40.15
C ASN A 353 -1.02 0.55 40.59
N ASP A 354 -1.63 -0.46 39.97
CA ASP A 354 -2.73 -1.19 40.65
C ASP A 354 -2.59 -2.71 40.64
N HIS A 355 -1.60 -3.28 39.94
CA HIS A 355 -1.06 -4.62 40.23
C HIS A 355 0.36 -4.77 39.64
N PRO A 356 1.42 -4.95 40.44
CA PRO A 356 2.81 -5.02 39.96
C PRO A 356 3.19 -6.39 39.35
N LYS A 357 2.27 -7.07 38.67
CA LYS A 357 2.54 -8.34 37.97
C LYS A 357 1.82 -8.42 36.62
N LYS A 358 2.28 -7.61 35.67
CA LYS A 358 2.43 -7.88 34.23
C LYS A 358 2.63 -6.52 33.54
N THR A 359 3.87 -6.31 33.14
CA THR A 359 4.43 -5.15 32.47
C THR A 359 3.63 -4.71 31.22
N THR A 360 3.72 -3.41 30.95
CA THR A 360 3.74 -2.73 29.63
C THR A 360 2.43 -2.35 28.95
N GLY A 361 2.50 -1.26 28.17
CA GLY A 361 1.50 -0.92 27.17
C GLY A 361 1.07 -2.14 26.37
N PHE A 362 -0.17 -2.12 25.88
CA PHE A 362 -0.67 -3.22 25.08
C PHE A 362 -0.03 -3.11 23.70
N THR A 363 0.68 -4.15 23.29
CA THR A 363 1.03 -4.33 21.88
C THR A 363 -0.24 -4.18 21.04
N LEU A 364 -0.17 -3.35 20.01
CA LEU A 364 -1.25 -3.19 19.07
C LEU A 364 -1.39 -4.48 18.25
N ASN A 365 -2.41 -5.27 18.58
CA ASN A 365 -2.79 -6.44 17.79
C ASN A 365 -3.89 -6.06 16.81
N VAL A 366 -3.71 -6.42 15.55
CA VAL A 366 -4.72 -6.22 14.50
C VAL A 366 -5.49 -7.52 14.25
N PRO A 367 -6.84 -7.47 14.10
CA PRO A 367 -7.65 -8.68 13.93
C PRO A 367 -7.30 -9.50 12.69
N VAL A 368 -6.89 -8.84 11.61
CA VAL A 368 -6.39 -9.42 10.37
C VAL A 368 -5.30 -8.50 9.82
N ALA A 369 -4.21 -9.05 9.29
CA ALA A 369 -3.22 -8.30 8.53
C ALA A 369 -2.93 -9.01 7.20
N ILE A 370 -3.03 -8.27 6.09
CA ILE A 370 -2.54 -8.72 4.79
C ILE A 370 -1.05 -8.40 4.75
N VAL A 371 -0.20 -9.40 4.58
CA VAL A 371 1.26 -9.25 4.63
C VAL A 371 1.83 -9.21 3.23
N SER A 372 2.60 -8.18 2.92
CA SER A 372 3.46 -8.09 1.75
C SER A 372 4.92 -8.16 2.18
N GLY A 373 5.72 -9.00 1.50
CA GLY A 373 7.13 -9.19 1.86
C GLY A 373 7.97 -7.92 1.70
N GLU A 374 7.67 -7.10 0.68
CA GLU A 374 8.36 -5.84 0.41
C GLU A 374 7.71 -4.66 1.16
N ASN A 375 6.38 -4.67 1.25
CA ASN A 375 5.62 -3.48 1.62
C ASN A 375 5.07 -3.51 3.06
N GLY A 376 5.24 -4.61 3.81
CA GLY A 376 4.79 -4.71 5.19
C GLY A 376 3.33 -5.16 5.35
N PHE A 377 2.66 -4.73 6.42
CA PHE A 377 1.33 -5.20 6.80
C PHE A 377 0.27 -4.17 6.42
N PHE A 378 -0.80 -4.62 5.80
CA PHE A 378 -1.93 -3.81 5.33
C PHE A 378 -3.22 -4.21 6.03
N SER A 379 -4.09 -3.23 6.25
CA SER A 379 -5.51 -3.53 6.44
C SER A 379 -6.13 -3.94 5.09
N GLN A 380 -7.32 -4.54 5.11
CA GLN A 380 -8.04 -4.80 3.86
C GLN A 380 -8.40 -3.49 3.13
N ALA A 381 -8.73 -2.42 3.87
CA ALA A 381 -9.10 -1.14 3.27
C ALA A 381 -7.89 -0.46 2.61
N ASP A 382 -6.69 -0.52 3.22
CA ASP A 382 -5.43 -0.07 2.61
C ASP A 382 -5.16 -0.84 1.32
N ALA A 383 -5.18 -2.17 1.39
CA ALA A 383 -4.88 -2.99 0.24
C ALA A 383 -5.88 -2.72 -0.89
N LYS A 384 -7.18 -2.65 -0.57
CA LYS A 384 -8.23 -2.44 -1.56
C LYS A 384 -8.11 -1.07 -2.24
N SER A 385 -7.96 0.00 -1.45
CA SER A 385 -7.79 1.36 -1.99
C SER A 385 -6.56 1.48 -2.88
N LEU A 386 -5.39 1.04 -2.40
CA LEU A 386 -4.14 1.10 -3.14
C LEU A 386 -4.20 0.25 -4.40
N TYR A 387 -4.76 -0.93 -4.37
CA TYR A 387 -4.88 -1.75 -5.59
C TYR A 387 -5.83 -1.13 -6.61
N PHE A 388 -6.95 -0.54 -6.18
CA PHE A 388 -7.87 0.12 -7.09
C PHE A 388 -7.31 1.41 -7.66
N VAL A 389 -6.53 2.17 -6.89
CA VAL A 389 -5.92 3.46 -7.29
C VAL A 389 -4.64 3.24 -8.06
N MET A 390 -3.75 2.39 -7.58
CA MET A 390 -2.46 2.13 -8.20
C MET A 390 -2.53 1.13 -9.34
N LYS A 391 -3.66 0.46 -9.55
CA LYS A 391 -3.85 -0.55 -10.58
C LYS A 391 -2.74 -1.61 -10.51
N VAL A 392 -2.61 -2.19 -9.33
CA VAL A 392 -1.57 -3.17 -9.02
C VAL A 392 -1.87 -4.45 -9.80
N ALA A 393 -0.92 -4.88 -10.63
CA ALA A 393 -0.94 -6.22 -11.20
C ALA A 393 -0.46 -7.22 -10.15
N SER A 394 -1.06 -8.41 -10.13
CA SER A 394 -0.54 -9.49 -9.30
C SER A 394 0.86 -9.90 -9.77
N GLN A 395 1.70 -10.38 -8.85
CA GLN A 395 2.98 -10.96 -9.22
C GLN A 395 2.79 -12.18 -10.16
N GLU A 396 1.66 -12.88 -10.04
CA GLU A 396 1.25 -14.01 -10.89
C GLU A 396 0.98 -13.56 -12.32
N GLU A 397 0.27 -12.44 -12.52
CA GLU A 397 0.03 -11.85 -13.84
C GLU A 397 1.33 -11.44 -14.53
N LEU A 398 2.19 -10.73 -13.81
CA LEU A 398 3.44 -10.23 -14.36
C LEU A 398 4.44 -11.36 -14.66
N ALA A 399 4.31 -12.49 -13.96
CA ALA A 399 5.10 -13.68 -14.23
C ALA A 399 4.75 -14.37 -15.55
N ILE A 400 3.50 -14.26 -16.04
CA ILE A 400 3.04 -14.89 -17.28
C ILE A 400 3.82 -14.42 -18.52
N PRO A 401 3.90 -13.11 -18.84
CA PRO A 401 4.62 -12.64 -20.03
C PRO A 401 6.11 -12.98 -19.95
N LEU A 402 6.72 -12.89 -18.76
CA LEU A 402 8.13 -13.22 -18.54
C LEU A 402 8.41 -14.72 -18.71
N ALA A 403 7.66 -15.58 -18.02
CA ALA A 403 7.84 -17.03 -18.11
C ALA A 403 7.56 -17.54 -19.53
N ARG A 404 6.58 -16.94 -20.24
CA ARG A 404 6.17 -17.41 -21.57
C ARG A 404 7.25 -17.11 -22.57
N THR A 405 7.74 -15.89 -22.52
CA THR A 405 8.82 -15.43 -23.39
C THR A 405 10.13 -16.15 -23.07
N ALA A 406 10.41 -16.41 -21.79
CA ALA A 406 11.57 -17.19 -21.36
C ALA A 406 11.59 -18.61 -21.98
N LEU A 407 10.47 -19.33 -21.87
CA LEU A 407 10.39 -20.73 -22.29
C LEU A 407 10.24 -20.86 -23.80
N PHE A 408 9.28 -20.13 -24.39
CA PHE A 408 8.83 -20.36 -25.76
C PHE A 408 9.27 -19.28 -26.75
N GLY A 409 9.82 -18.17 -26.25
CA GLY A 409 10.02 -16.96 -27.06
C GLY A 409 8.74 -16.12 -27.08
N ASP A 410 8.86 -14.89 -27.60
CA ASP A 410 7.70 -14.02 -27.73
C ASP A 410 6.84 -14.47 -28.91
N ASP A 411 5.52 -14.34 -28.80
CA ASP A 411 4.59 -14.83 -29.82
C ASP A 411 4.60 -13.87 -31.03
N PRO A 412 5.07 -14.29 -32.21
CA PRO A 412 5.15 -13.39 -33.35
C PRO A 412 3.78 -12.94 -33.88
N GLN A 413 2.68 -13.59 -33.50
CA GLN A 413 1.33 -13.20 -33.91
C GLN A 413 0.66 -12.25 -32.92
N MET A 414 1.07 -12.28 -31.66
CA MET A 414 0.55 -11.43 -30.58
C MET A 414 1.65 -11.22 -29.53
N PRO A 415 2.68 -10.44 -29.87
CA PRO A 415 3.85 -10.30 -29.01
C PRO A 415 3.47 -9.53 -27.75
N TRP A 416 4.03 -9.94 -26.61
CA TRP A 416 3.91 -9.18 -25.37
C TRP A 416 4.76 -7.91 -25.43
N PHE A 417 5.91 -7.97 -26.09
CA PHE A 417 6.85 -6.86 -26.20
C PHE A 417 6.72 -6.24 -27.59
N ALA A 418 6.54 -4.92 -27.64
CA ALA A 418 6.49 -4.19 -28.91
C ALA A 418 7.84 -4.24 -29.65
N GLU A 419 7.89 -3.67 -30.86
CA GLU A 419 9.11 -3.67 -31.70
C GLU A 419 10.32 -3.04 -31.01
N ASP A 420 10.09 -2.11 -30.08
CA ASP A 420 11.13 -1.47 -29.27
C ASP A 420 11.58 -2.31 -28.07
N GLY A 421 11.02 -3.52 -27.89
CA GLY A 421 11.28 -4.43 -26.78
C GLY A 421 10.50 -4.10 -25.51
N THR A 422 9.58 -3.13 -25.53
CA THR A 422 8.86 -2.69 -24.33
C THR A 422 7.47 -3.33 -24.23
N CYS A 423 7.12 -3.84 -23.05
CA CYS A 423 5.77 -4.27 -22.71
C CYS A 423 5.24 -3.35 -21.60
N TYR A 424 4.34 -2.43 -21.95
CA TYR A 424 3.58 -1.68 -20.95
C TYR A 424 2.40 -2.53 -20.49
N TYR A 425 2.52 -3.15 -19.31
CA TYR A 425 1.45 -4.00 -18.80
C TYR A 425 0.24 -3.14 -18.40
N THR A 426 -0.85 -3.25 -19.17
CA THR A 426 -2.07 -2.46 -19.02
C THR A 426 -3.27 -3.30 -18.54
N GLU A 427 -3.12 -4.62 -18.43
CA GLU A 427 -4.17 -5.55 -18.00
C GLU A 427 -4.29 -5.57 -16.46
N THR A 428 -4.86 -4.51 -15.88
CA THR A 428 -4.93 -4.33 -14.41
C THR A 428 -6.29 -4.63 -13.78
N GLU A 429 -7.24 -5.16 -14.57
CA GLU A 429 -8.62 -5.42 -14.11
C GLU A 429 -8.71 -6.49 -12.99
N ASN A 430 -7.65 -7.24 -12.72
CA ASN A 430 -7.63 -8.33 -11.76
C ASN A 430 -7.45 -7.93 -10.29
N ALA A 431 -7.17 -6.66 -9.96
CA ALA A 431 -7.24 -6.20 -8.57
C ALA A 431 -8.60 -6.57 -7.94
N GLY A 432 -9.70 -6.40 -8.70
CA GLY A 432 -11.03 -6.82 -8.30
C GLY A 432 -11.15 -8.33 -8.09
N LEU A 433 -10.49 -9.15 -8.91
CA LEU A 433 -10.44 -10.62 -8.78
C LEU A 433 -9.63 -11.06 -7.55
N ILE A 434 -8.49 -10.45 -7.26
CA ILE A 434 -7.69 -10.73 -6.06
C ILE A 434 -8.51 -10.46 -4.80
N PHE A 435 -9.23 -9.32 -4.72
CA PHE A 435 -10.12 -9.05 -3.59
C PHE A 435 -11.41 -9.87 -3.60
N SER A 436 -11.92 -10.28 -4.75
CA SER A 436 -13.06 -11.20 -4.84
C SER A 436 -12.68 -12.61 -4.38
N LEU A 437 -11.46 -13.06 -4.69
CA LEU A 437 -10.88 -14.33 -4.23
C LEU A 437 -10.46 -14.28 -2.76
N MET A 438 -9.90 -13.15 -2.30
CA MET A 438 -9.75 -12.83 -0.87
C MET A 438 -11.08 -12.53 -0.18
N GLY A 439 -12.18 -12.48 -0.94
CA GLY A 439 -13.57 -12.33 -0.53
C GLY A 439 -14.11 -13.54 0.26
N ASN A 440 -13.23 -14.24 0.97
CA ASN A 440 -13.59 -15.02 2.13
C ASN A 440 -14.36 -14.08 3.07
N SER A 441 -15.64 -14.36 3.31
CA SER A 441 -16.57 -13.45 4.00
C SER A 441 -15.99 -12.92 5.31
N ARG A 442 -15.17 -13.74 5.99
CA ARG A 442 -14.51 -13.41 7.25
C ARG A 442 -13.57 -12.20 7.21
N ILE A 443 -12.80 -12.00 6.15
CA ILE A 443 -11.87 -10.86 6.06
C ILE A 443 -12.68 -9.58 5.85
N THR A 444 -13.63 -9.63 4.93
CA THR A 444 -14.54 -8.53 4.60
C THR A 444 -15.43 -8.12 5.78
N GLU A 445 -16.00 -9.09 6.50
CA GLU A 445 -16.75 -8.86 7.74
C GLU A 445 -15.89 -8.17 8.80
N ARG A 446 -14.62 -8.59 8.95
CA ARG A 446 -13.69 -7.99 9.93
C ARG A 446 -13.24 -6.58 9.53
N ALA A 447 -13.07 -6.28 8.25
CA ALA A 447 -12.76 -4.91 7.82
C ALA A 447 -13.94 -3.95 8.04
N ARG A 448 -15.17 -4.44 7.87
CA ARG A 448 -16.39 -3.67 8.16
C ARG A 448 -16.74 -3.59 9.64
N HIS A 449 -15.96 -4.23 10.51
CA HIS A 449 -16.20 -4.20 11.94
C HIS A 449 -16.00 -2.78 12.51
N PRO A 450 -16.91 -2.25 13.36
CA PRO A 450 -16.88 -0.84 13.80
C PRO A 450 -15.63 -0.44 14.61
N LEU A 451 -14.98 -1.41 15.25
CA LEU A 451 -13.73 -1.23 16.00
C LEU A 451 -12.48 -1.75 15.28
N SER A 452 -12.58 -2.04 13.97
CA SER A 452 -11.41 -2.45 13.19
C SER A 452 -10.67 -1.23 12.69
N LEU A 453 -9.36 -1.18 12.93
CA LEU A 453 -8.48 -0.18 12.35
C LEU A 453 -8.49 -0.33 10.82
N GLN A 454 -8.72 0.79 10.14
CA GLN A 454 -8.87 0.85 8.69
C GLN A 454 -7.55 1.07 7.94
N SER A 455 -6.44 1.31 8.65
CA SER A 455 -5.12 1.47 8.04
C SER A 455 -4.00 1.06 9.00
N TYR A 456 -2.99 0.33 8.51
CA TYR A 456 -1.79 -0.08 9.28
C TYR A 456 -0.46 0.38 8.64
N GLN A 457 -0.48 0.73 7.35
CA GLN A 457 0.67 0.63 6.47
C GLN A 457 1.16 2.00 5.95
N ALA A 458 2.45 2.12 5.63
CA ALA A 458 3.07 3.37 5.17
C ALA A 458 3.27 3.53 3.64
N LEU A 459 2.85 2.59 2.77
CA LEU A 459 2.83 2.82 1.29
C LEU A 459 1.77 3.86 0.90
N GLY A 460 0.88 4.24 1.81
CA GLY A 460 0.03 5.41 1.65
C GLY A 460 0.58 6.63 2.40
N SER A 461 0.26 7.83 1.89
CA SER A 461 0.51 9.06 2.64
C SER A 461 -0.27 9.06 3.97
N ALA A 462 0.18 9.83 4.96
CA ALA A 462 -0.59 9.98 6.19
C ALA A 462 -2.00 10.53 5.92
N ARG A 463 -2.22 11.23 4.80
CA ARG A 463 -3.55 11.62 4.31
C ARG A 463 -4.43 10.44 3.91
N HIS A 464 -3.90 9.49 3.15
CA HIS A 464 -4.60 8.26 2.80
C HIS A 464 -5.05 7.50 4.06
N GLN A 465 -4.14 7.31 5.02
CA GLN A 465 -4.42 6.61 6.28
C GLN A 465 -5.49 7.36 7.10
N ALA A 466 -5.37 8.68 7.20
CA ALA A 466 -6.34 9.51 7.90
C ALA A 466 -7.74 9.47 7.27
N GLU A 467 -7.84 9.38 5.95
CA GLU A 467 -9.13 9.24 5.28
C GLU A 467 -9.80 7.90 5.60
N LEU A 468 -9.05 6.80 5.54
CA LEU A 468 -9.55 5.48 5.93
C LEU A 468 -10.03 5.45 7.39
N HIS A 469 -9.26 6.05 8.30
CA HIS A 469 -9.68 6.20 9.70
C HIS A 469 -10.87 7.13 9.88
N THR A 470 -11.03 8.16 9.04
CA THR A 470 -12.22 9.02 9.02
C THR A 470 -13.45 8.17 8.72
N LEU A 471 -13.44 7.37 7.65
CA LEU A 471 -14.53 6.44 7.33
C LEU A 471 -14.80 5.44 8.46
N GLY A 472 -13.75 4.93 9.11
CA GLY A 472 -13.87 4.09 10.30
C GLY A 472 -14.54 4.80 11.48
N MET A 473 -14.29 6.09 11.70
CA MET A 473 -14.99 6.90 12.72
C MET A 473 -16.47 7.05 12.41
N TYR A 474 -16.86 7.27 11.14
CA TYR A 474 -18.27 7.28 10.73
C TYR A 474 -18.95 5.93 10.98
N MET A 475 -18.27 4.82 10.67
CA MET A 475 -18.79 3.48 10.95
C MET A 475 -19.00 3.25 12.44
N LEU A 476 -18.04 3.64 13.28
CA LEU A 476 -18.15 3.55 14.73
C LEU A 476 -19.32 4.39 15.26
N LEU A 477 -19.41 5.65 14.84
CA LEU A 477 -20.48 6.57 15.24
C LEU A 477 -21.85 5.96 14.92
N HIS A 478 -22.04 5.53 13.67
CA HIS A 478 -23.29 4.95 13.21
C HIS A 478 -23.65 3.67 13.97
N SER A 479 -22.67 2.79 14.20
CA SER A 479 -22.90 1.53 14.92
C SER A 479 -23.34 1.78 16.35
N LEU A 480 -22.77 2.78 17.03
CA LEU A 480 -23.18 3.11 18.40
C LEU A 480 -24.56 3.79 18.44
N GLN A 481 -24.91 4.57 17.42
CA GLN A 481 -26.24 5.19 17.31
C GLN A 481 -27.35 4.19 16.98
N THR A 482 -27.03 3.11 16.28
CA THR A 482 -27.98 2.06 15.85
C THR A 482 -27.93 0.78 16.68
N LEU A 483 -27.20 0.81 17.81
CA LEU A 483 -27.07 -0.32 18.72
C LEU A 483 -28.43 -0.80 19.26
N ASP A 484 -28.74 -2.08 19.06
CA ASP A 484 -29.93 -2.70 19.63
C ASP A 484 -29.78 -2.86 21.15
N LYS A 485 -30.38 -1.92 21.88
CA LYS A 485 -30.33 -1.83 23.34
C LYS A 485 -31.17 -2.91 24.01
N GLU A 486 -32.27 -3.31 23.38
CA GLU A 486 -33.17 -4.33 23.90
C GLU A 486 -32.48 -5.69 23.84
N GLU A 487 -31.85 -6.02 22.71
CA GLU A 487 -31.14 -7.29 22.55
C GLU A 487 -29.85 -7.34 23.38
N LEU A 488 -29.14 -6.21 23.55
CA LEU A 488 -28.02 -6.11 24.49
C LEU A 488 -28.47 -6.49 25.91
N SER A 489 -29.62 -5.95 26.34
CA SER A 489 -30.19 -6.23 27.66
C SER A 489 -30.68 -7.69 27.77
N ALA A 490 -31.29 -8.22 26.71
CA ALA A 490 -31.81 -9.59 26.68
C ALA A 490 -30.71 -10.66 26.69
N ILE A 491 -29.63 -10.50 25.92
CA ILE A 491 -28.49 -11.44 25.93
C ILE A 491 -27.81 -11.46 27.30
N VAL A 492 -27.67 -10.28 27.89
CA VAL A 492 -27.15 -10.11 29.24
C VAL A 492 -28.04 -10.84 30.25
N GLY A 493 -29.35 -10.61 30.24
CA GLY A 493 -30.31 -11.27 31.14
C GLY A 493 -30.37 -12.79 30.96
N ARG A 494 -30.33 -13.29 29.72
CA ARG A 494 -30.28 -14.75 29.44
C ARG A 494 -29.02 -15.40 30.00
N ARG A 495 -27.88 -14.68 29.99
CA ARG A 495 -26.61 -15.16 30.54
C ARG A 495 -26.58 -15.11 32.06
N GLU A 496 -27.15 -14.06 32.65
CA GLU A 496 -27.37 -13.96 34.09
C GLU A 496 -28.20 -15.13 34.61
N ALA A 497 -29.31 -15.45 33.93
CA ALA A 497 -30.15 -16.60 34.26
C ALA A 497 -29.39 -17.92 34.15
N LYS A 498 -28.63 -18.12 33.06
CA LYS A 498 -27.86 -19.35 32.83
C LYS A 498 -26.73 -19.56 33.85
N ALA A 499 -26.07 -18.50 34.30
CA ALA A 499 -25.02 -18.59 35.30
C ALA A 499 -25.55 -18.76 36.71
N THR A 500 -26.65 -18.08 37.05
CA THR A 500 -27.37 -18.29 38.31
C THR A 500 -27.81 -19.75 38.45
N ALA A 501 -28.24 -20.37 37.35
CA ALA A 501 -28.60 -21.78 37.30
C ALA A 501 -27.40 -22.76 37.38
N ALA A 502 -26.18 -22.34 37.01
CA ALA A 502 -25.03 -23.25 36.85
C ALA A 502 -24.02 -23.22 38.02
N GLN A 503 -23.92 -22.13 38.79
CA GLN A 503 -22.80 -21.94 39.73
C GLN A 503 -23.18 -21.42 41.12
N GLY A 504 -24.47 -21.31 41.45
CA GLY A 504 -24.93 -20.74 42.71
C GLY A 504 -24.72 -19.22 42.79
N VAL A 505 -25.39 -18.58 43.74
CA VAL A 505 -25.39 -17.11 43.94
C VAL A 505 -23.96 -16.62 44.20
N GLY A 506 -23.39 -15.83 43.29
CA GLY A 506 -22.10 -15.15 43.47
C GLY A 506 -20.95 -15.56 42.54
N ALA A 507 -21.18 -16.38 41.52
CA ALA A 507 -20.12 -16.76 40.58
C ALA A 507 -19.69 -15.60 39.65
N LYS A 508 -18.38 -15.29 39.64
CA LYS A 508 -17.77 -14.33 38.71
C LYS A 508 -17.77 -14.91 37.30
N VAL A 509 -18.78 -14.58 36.50
CA VAL A 509 -18.76 -14.90 35.07
C VAL A 509 -18.27 -13.68 34.31
N ASN A 510 -17.27 -13.91 33.46
CA ASN A 510 -16.57 -12.88 32.69
C ASN A 510 -17.01 -12.97 31.22
N ILE A 511 -17.52 -11.88 30.65
CA ILE A 511 -17.77 -11.80 29.20
C ILE A 511 -16.46 -11.38 28.52
N SER A 512 -16.00 -12.18 27.54
CA SER A 512 -14.79 -11.83 26.80
C SER A 512 -15.01 -10.57 25.95
N ALA A 513 -13.96 -9.74 25.83
CA ALA A 513 -14.00 -8.52 25.01
C ALA A 513 -14.33 -8.85 23.54
N ARG A 514 -13.68 -9.91 23.00
CA ARG A 514 -13.93 -10.42 21.65
C ARG A 514 -15.41 -10.70 21.38
N ARG A 515 -16.13 -11.27 22.35
CA ARG A 515 -17.56 -11.55 22.22
C ARG A 515 -18.40 -10.27 22.19
N MET A 516 -18.05 -9.26 23.01
CA MET A 516 -18.77 -7.99 23.00
C MET A 516 -18.52 -7.19 21.73
N HIS A 517 -17.31 -7.27 21.18
CA HIS A 517 -17.00 -6.64 19.88
C HIS A 517 -17.79 -7.33 18.76
N GLN A 518 -17.82 -8.66 18.75
CA GLN A 518 -18.66 -9.41 17.81
C GLN A 518 -20.14 -9.08 17.96
N PHE A 519 -20.65 -8.94 19.20
CA PHE A 519 -22.02 -8.50 19.45
C PHE A 519 -22.31 -7.15 18.80
N LEU A 520 -21.39 -6.17 18.96
CA LEU A 520 -21.52 -4.86 18.32
C LEU A 520 -21.68 -5.01 16.80
N ALA A 521 -20.85 -5.81 16.13
CA ALA A 521 -20.97 -5.99 14.68
C ALA A 521 -22.24 -6.73 14.23
N GLU A 522 -22.80 -7.62 15.06
CA GLU A 522 -23.99 -8.42 14.74
C GLU A 522 -25.31 -7.70 15.05
N HIS A 523 -25.31 -6.71 15.94
CA HIS A 523 -26.52 -6.08 16.50
C HIS A 523 -26.52 -4.55 16.32
N THR A 524 -25.90 -4.10 15.23
CA THR A 524 -25.94 -2.72 14.75
C THR A 524 -26.24 -2.70 13.27
N GLU A 525 -26.79 -1.60 12.77
CA GLU A 525 -26.97 -1.43 11.34
C GLU A 525 -25.61 -1.19 10.66
N GLN A 526 -25.46 -1.69 9.42
CA GLN A 526 -24.30 -1.35 8.60
C GLN A 526 -24.46 0.06 8.06
N LEU A 527 -23.36 0.83 8.02
CA LEU A 527 -23.39 2.18 7.47
C LEU A 527 -23.50 2.14 5.94
N HIS A 528 -24.39 2.97 5.38
CA HIS A 528 -24.56 3.15 3.94
C HIS A 528 -24.08 4.52 3.44
N ILE A 529 -23.75 4.60 2.15
CA ILE A 529 -23.36 5.86 1.48
C ILE A 529 -24.48 6.90 1.62
N GLU A 530 -25.73 6.46 1.48
CA GLU A 530 -26.93 7.28 1.66
C GLU A 530 -27.00 7.90 3.05
N ASP A 531 -26.62 7.15 4.09
CA ASP A 531 -26.69 7.62 5.47
C ASP A 531 -25.71 8.79 5.67
N ILE A 532 -24.49 8.70 5.13
CA ILE A 532 -23.51 9.80 5.16
C ILE A 532 -23.97 10.99 4.30
N ALA A 533 -24.46 10.72 3.09
CA ALA A 533 -24.87 11.77 2.14
C ALA A 533 -26.00 12.67 2.67
N MET A 534 -26.78 12.17 3.64
CA MET A 534 -27.91 12.84 4.26
C MET A 534 -27.60 13.45 5.64
N MET A 535 -26.37 13.30 6.16
CA MET A 535 -25.99 13.86 7.47
C MET A 535 -25.98 15.39 7.46
N ASP A 536 -26.41 15.99 8.57
CA ASP A 536 -26.20 17.41 8.85
C ASP A 536 -24.80 17.64 9.43
N PRO A 537 -23.91 18.40 8.76
CA PRO A 537 -22.52 18.52 9.20
C PRO A 537 -22.36 19.03 10.64
N LYS A 538 -23.23 19.94 11.10
CA LYS A 538 -23.14 20.52 12.46
C LYS A 538 -23.58 19.54 13.52
N GLN A 539 -24.65 18.79 13.29
CA GLN A 539 -25.08 17.75 14.20
C GLN A 539 -24.04 16.62 14.26
N THR A 540 -23.47 16.24 13.12
CA THR A 540 -22.42 15.21 13.05
C THR A 540 -21.16 15.63 13.79
N GLU A 541 -20.71 16.88 13.71
CA GLU A 541 -19.58 17.40 14.52
C GLU A 541 -19.86 17.26 16.02
N LYS A 542 -21.07 17.63 16.48
CA LYS A 542 -21.47 17.47 17.88
C LYS A 542 -21.48 16.01 18.31
N ASP A 543 -21.97 15.13 17.45
CA ASP A 543 -22.03 13.70 17.75
C ASP A 543 -20.61 13.10 17.84
N PHE A 544 -19.68 13.53 16.97
CA PHE A 544 -18.28 13.16 17.08
C PHE A 544 -17.60 13.72 18.33
N ALA A 545 -17.86 14.98 18.70
CA ALA A 545 -17.34 15.54 19.94
C ALA A 545 -17.77 14.69 21.16
N ARG A 546 -19.06 14.33 21.23
CA ARG A 546 -19.59 13.44 22.28
C ARG A 546 -18.97 12.05 22.25
N LEU A 547 -18.70 11.50 21.07
CA LEU A 547 -18.05 10.19 20.91
C LEU A 547 -16.62 10.21 21.45
N LEU A 548 -15.85 11.24 21.10
CA LEU A 548 -14.45 11.40 21.51
C LEU A 548 -14.30 11.67 23.02
N GLU A 549 -15.36 12.16 23.68
CA GLU A 549 -15.39 12.42 25.12
C GLU A 549 -15.75 11.19 25.98
N ILE A 550 -16.03 10.03 25.38
CA ILE A 550 -16.35 8.81 26.12
C ILE A 550 -15.11 8.31 26.89
N LYS A 551 -15.02 8.65 28.17
CA LYS A 551 -13.92 8.23 29.07
C LYS A 551 -14.37 7.13 30.03
N THR A 552 -15.63 7.17 30.43
CA THR A 552 -16.22 6.30 31.46
C THR A 552 -17.42 5.52 30.92
N ARG A 553 -17.86 4.51 31.69
CA ARG A 553 -19.10 3.77 31.40
C ARG A 553 -20.33 4.68 31.37
N ARG A 554 -20.35 5.70 32.23
CA ARG A 554 -21.45 6.65 32.29
C ARG A 554 -21.54 7.48 31.02
N ASP A 555 -20.40 7.92 30.50
CA ASP A 555 -20.34 8.67 29.24
C ASP A 555 -20.84 7.79 28.08
N PHE A 556 -20.42 6.53 28.04
CA PHE A 556 -20.92 5.57 27.05
C PHE A 556 -22.44 5.38 27.16
N CYS A 557 -22.96 5.10 28.36
CA CYS A 557 -24.39 5.00 28.63
C CYS A 557 -25.16 6.25 28.17
N ASN A 558 -24.66 7.44 28.49
CA ASN A 558 -25.27 8.71 28.06
C ASN A 558 -25.23 8.87 26.53
N PHE A 559 -24.17 8.39 25.88
CA PHE A 559 -24.03 8.45 24.43
C PHE A 559 -25.05 7.55 23.73
N VAL A 560 -25.12 6.28 24.13
CA VAL A 560 -26.05 5.30 23.53
C VAL A 560 -27.47 5.38 24.10
N GLY A 561 -27.71 6.21 25.13
CA GLY A 561 -29.03 6.36 25.77
C GLY A 561 -29.48 5.14 26.57
N ILE A 562 -28.60 4.58 27.39
CA ILE A 562 -28.90 3.55 28.40
C ILE A 562 -28.83 4.21 29.79
N ASP A 563 -29.77 3.94 30.69
CA ASP A 563 -29.71 4.47 32.05
C ASP A 563 -28.58 3.80 32.85
N TYR A 564 -27.57 4.59 33.22
CA TYR A 564 -26.43 4.12 34.01
C TYR A 564 -26.83 3.71 35.44
N ASN A 565 -27.88 4.31 36.00
CA ASN A 565 -28.24 4.13 37.41
C ASN A 565 -28.95 2.79 37.67
N GLU A 566 -29.48 2.15 36.63
CA GLU A 566 -30.12 0.84 36.70
C GLU A 566 -29.10 -0.32 36.75
N MET A 567 -27.80 -0.01 36.74
CA MET A 567 -26.73 -0.98 36.57
C MET A 567 -25.76 -1.00 37.77
N THR A 568 -25.45 -2.19 38.31
CA THR A 568 -24.29 -2.31 39.20
C THR A 568 -23.04 -2.72 38.43
N ALA A 569 -21.86 -2.31 38.95
CA ALA A 569 -20.58 -2.62 38.32
C ALA A 569 -20.26 -4.13 38.24
N ARG A 570 -21.01 -4.98 38.96
CA ARG A 570 -20.81 -6.43 39.03
C ARG A 570 -21.78 -7.22 38.14
N ASP A 571 -22.85 -6.59 37.67
CA ASP A 571 -23.83 -7.24 36.80
C ASP A 571 -23.30 -7.38 35.37
N TYR A 572 -23.88 -8.29 34.60
CA TYR A 572 -23.36 -8.62 33.26
C TYR A 572 -23.48 -7.44 32.31
N LEU A 573 -24.53 -6.61 32.46
CA LEU A 573 -24.68 -5.38 31.68
C LEU A 573 -23.53 -4.42 31.98
N GLY A 574 -23.18 -4.28 33.27
CA GLY A 574 -22.08 -3.44 33.74
C GLY A 574 -20.72 -3.86 33.18
N GLN A 575 -20.50 -5.17 33.05
CA GLN A 575 -19.30 -5.73 32.40
C GLN A 575 -19.34 -5.55 30.87
N ALA A 576 -20.48 -5.79 30.22
CA ALA A 576 -20.66 -5.63 28.78
C ALA A 576 -20.37 -4.18 28.35
N ILE A 577 -20.99 -3.20 29.03
CA ILE A 577 -20.77 -1.78 28.80
C ILE A 577 -19.31 -1.40 29.07
N TRP A 578 -18.69 -1.93 30.13
CA TRP A 578 -17.27 -1.69 30.37
C TRP A 578 -16.38 -2.15 29.20
N LYS A 579 -16.64 -3.35 28.66
CA LYS A 579 -15.88 -3.89 27.52
C LYS A 579 -16.08 -3.06 26.26
N LEU A 580 -17.31 -2.65 25.96
CA LEU A 580 -17.62 -1.78 24.82
C LEU A 580 -16.96 -0.40 24.97
N THR A 581 -17.08 0.22 26.14
CA THR A 581 -16.40 1.50 26.48
C THR A 581 -14.89 1.37 26.27
N LYS A 582 -14.28 0.27 26.75
CA LYS A 582 -12.85 0.02 26.55
C LYS A 582 -12.51 -0.17 25.07
N GLY A 583 -13.33 -0.89 24.31
CA GLY A 583 -13.14 -1.10 22.87
C GLY A 583 -13.14 0.21 22.08
N VAL A 584 -14.11 1.10 22.34
CA VAL A 584 -14.20 2.44 21.74
C VAL A 584 -12.94 3.26 22.03
N ARG A 585 -12.53 3.32 23.31
CA ARG A 585 -11.33 4.06 23.70
C ARG A 585 -10.07 3.50 23.06
N MET A 586 -9.88 2.18 23.10
CA MET A 586 -8.74 1.52 22.48
C MET A 586 -8.68 1.77 20.97
N TYR A 587 -9.82 1.83 20.29
CA TYR A 587 -9.87 2.15 18.86
C TYR A 587 -9.34 3.56 18.58
N ILE A 588 -9.83 4.57 19.30
CA ILE A 588 -9.38 5.97 19.17
C ILE A 588 -7.88 6.08 19.52
N ASP A 589 -7.47 5.51 20.67
CA ASP A 589 -6.07 5.51 21.13
C ASP A 589 -5.14 4.85 20.11
N SER A 590 -5.60 3.81 19.42
CA SER A 590 -4.81 3.11 18.41
C SER A 590 -4.58 3.97 17.15
N ILE A 591 -5.60 4.72 16.69
CA ILE A 591 -5.44 5.67 15.57
C ILE A 591 -4.37 6.70 15.90
N THR A 592 -4.47 7.33 17.07
CA THR A 592 -3.50 8.35 17.48
C THR A 592 -2.11 7.77 17.75
N SER A 593 -2.01 6.52 18.23
CA SER A 593 -0.74 5.82 18.46
C SER A 593 -0.01 5.46 17.17
N LEU A 594 -0.73 5.32 16.04
CA LEU A 594 -0.14 5.19 14.71
C LEU A 594 0.40 6.52 14.16
N GLY A 595 0.20 7.61 14.90
CA GLY A 595 0.63 8.96 14.54
C GLY A 595 -0.39 9.76 13.76
N ILE A 596 -1.64 9.29 13.67
CA ILE A 596 -2.72 9.99 12.95
C ILE A 596 -3.53 10.86 13.93
N PRO A 597 -3.38 12.19 13.89
CA PRO A 597 -4.13 13.08 14.77
C PRO A 597 -5.61 13.18 14.37
N ILE A 598 -6.47 13.42 15.36
CA ILE A 598 -7.91 13.64 15.17
C ILE A 598 -8.23 15.08 15.57
N ILE A 599 -8.72 15.89 14.63
CA ILE A 599 -9.17 17.26 14.90
C ILE A 599 -10.70 17.33 14.92
N TYR A 600 -11.25 18.00 15.92
CA TYR A 600 -12.69 18.18 16.10
C TYR A 600 -12.98 19.49 16.82
N ARG A 601 -14.26 19.85 16.94
CA ARG A 601 -14.70 21.03 17.68
C ARG A 601 -15.60 20.63 18.85
N ASP A 602 -15.31 21.13 20.04
CA ASP A 602 -16.20 21.06 21.20
C ASP A 602 -16.73 22.46 21.51
N GLY A 603 -18.01 22.69 21.21
CA GLY A 603 -18.60 24.02 21.26
C GLY A 603 -17.92 24.99 20.30
N THR A 604 -17.16 25.96 20.84
CA THR A 604 -16.37 26.92 20.05
C THR A 604 -14.88 26.61 20.00
N GLU A 605 -14.42 25.60 20.76
CA GLU A 605 -13.00 25.27 20.88
C GLU A 605 -12.62 24.20 19.86
N GLU A 606 -11.55 24.44 19.11
CA GLU A 606 -10.95 23.40 18.26
C GLU A 606 -9.96 22.59 19.08
N ARG A 607 -10.13 21.27 19.04
CA ARG A 607 -9.35 20.30 19.82
C ARG A 607 -8.69 19.29 18.92
N ILE A 608 -7.49 18.88 19.28
CA ILE A 608 -6.71 17.86 18.59
C ILE A 608 -6.39 16.72 19.56
N LEU A 609 -6.77 15.50 19.20
CA LEU A 609 -6.31 14.29 19.86
C LEU A 609 -5.00 13.83 19.22
N VAL A 610 -3.98 13.62 20.03
CA VAL A 610 -2.65 13.20 19.57
C VAL A 610 -2.12 12.04 20.38
N GLY A 611 -1.34 11.18 19.71
CA GLY A 611 -0.53 10.16 20.36
C GLY A 611 0.89 10.68 20.64
N PRO A 612 1.84 9.78 20.95
CA PRO A 612 3.23 10.15 21.18
C PRO A 612 3.93 10.75 19.95
N HIS A 613 3.44 10.48 18.74
CA HIS A 613 4.00 10.94 17.46
C HIS A 613 2.90 11.55 16.60
N VAL A 614 3.26 12.48 15.71
CA VAL A 614 2.33 13.10 14.75
C VAL A 614 2.88 12.98 13.32
N ALA A 615 2.43 11.95 12.61
CA ALA A 615 2.92 11.56 11.29
C ALA A 615 2.80 12.63 10.19
N PRO A 616 1.75 13.48 10.16
CA PRO A 616 1.63 14.59 9.20
C PRO A 616 2.79 15.58 9.24
N PHE A 617 3.48 15.71 10.37
CA PHE A 617 4.62 16.61 10.54
C PHE A 617 5.99 15.90 10.39
N GLY A 618 6.01 14.64 9.97
CA GLY A 618 7.24 13.88 9.75
C GLY A 618 7.83 13.33 11.05
N ASP A 619 8.73 14.09 11.67
CA ASP A 619 9.58 13.66 12.80
C ASP A 619 9.17 14.28 14.15
N VAL A 620 7.93 14.79 14.25
CA VAL A 620 7.45 15.44 15.48
C VAL A 620 6.98 14.42 16.51
N VAL A 621 7.59 14.47 17.69
CA VAL A 621 7.23 13.69 18.88
C VAL A 621 6.64 14.62 19.95
N MET A 622 5.55 14.19 20.57
CA MET A 622 4.79 14.96 21.55
C MET A 622 5.42 14.87 22.95
N THR A 623 6.29 15.81 23.32
CA THR A 623 6.89 15.92 24.67
C THR A 623 6.23 16.97 25.58
N HIS A 624 5.56 17.99 25.02
CA HIS A 624 4.78 19.00 25.75
C HIS A 624 3.62 19.54 24.92
N GLY A 625 2.65 20.21 25.56
CA GLY A 625 1.39 20.62 24.93
C GLY A 625 1.53 21.56 23.73
N ASN A 626 2.54 22.44 23.76
CA ASN A 626 2.73 23.47 22.72
C ASN A 626 3.48 23.03 21.45
N ILE A 627 4.04 21.82 21.38
CA ILE A 627 4.94 21.41 20.27
C ILE A 627 4.32 21.62 18.89
N LEU A 628 3.04 21.30 18.72
CA LEU A 628 2.39 21.47 17.43
C LEU A 628 2.27 22.94 17.04
N ALA A 629 1.90 23.79 18.00
CA ALA A 629 1.81 25.23 17.78
C ALA A 629 3.18 25.81 17.43
N ASP A 630 4.22 25.42 18.17
CA ASP A 630 5.60 25.87 17.94
C ASP A 630 6.12 25.41 16.57
N HIS A 631 5.84 24.15 16.21
CA HIS A 631 6.23 23.59 14.90
C HIS A 631 5.57 24.34 13.75
N ILE A 632 4.26 24.57 13.82
CA ILE A 632 3.49 25.30 12.81
C ILE A 632 3.96 26.74 12.74
N ALA A 633 4.12 27.43 13.88
CA ALA A 633 4.57 28.82 13.91
C ALA A 633 5.96 28.99 13.29
N LYS A 634 6.90 28.09 13.63
CA LYS A 634 8.25 28.08 13.05
C LYS A 634 8.21 27.88 11.53
N GLN A 635 7.50 26.88 11.04
CA GLN A 635 7.43 26.62 9.60
C GLN A 635 6.68 27.71 8.84
N ALA A 636 5.60 28.25 9.42
CA ALA A 636 4.86 29.37 8.85
C ALA A 636 5.76 30.60 8.68
N GLN A 637 6.63 30.86 9.67
CA GLN A 637 7.63 31.93 9.59
C GLN A 637 8.68 31.64 8.50
N GLU A 638 9.20 30.41 8.40
CA GLU A 638 10.19 30.02 7.40
C GLU A 638 9.64 30.12 5.96
N LEU A 639 8.37 29.78 5.76
CA LEU A 639 7.69 29.80 4.47
C LEU A 639 6.99 31.13 4.15
N ASN A 640 6.94 32.05 5.12
CA ASN A 640 6.21 33.33 5.04
C ASN A 640 4.72 33.12 4.65
N VAL A 641 4.02 32.26 5.38
CA VAL A 641 2.59 31.95 5.20
C VAL A 641 1.82 32.14 6.51
N ASP A 642 0.50 32.34 6.41
CA ASP A 642 -0.36 32.36 7.60
C ASP A 642 -0.35 30.98 8.32
N PRO A 643 -0.07 30.94 9.65
CA PRO A 643 0.00 29.68 10.40
C PRO A 643 -1.30 28.86 10.35
N LYS A 644 -2.45 29.52 10.27
CA LYS A 644 -3.75 28.82 10.19
C LYS A 644 -3.92 28.20 8.80
N MET A 645 -3.56 28.89 7.72
CA MET A 645 -3.57 28.29 6.38
C MET A 645 -2.60 27.12 6.26
N LEU A 646 -1.41 27.23 6.89
CA LEU A 646 -0.46 26.13 6.95
C LEU A 646 -1.05 24.91 7.67
N LEU A 647 -1.67 25.10 8.83
CA LEU A 647 -2.36 24.02 9.55
C LEU A 647 -3.45 23.37 8.68
N GLU A 648 -4.30 24.16 8.03
CA GLU A 648 -5.36 23.65 7.16
C GLU A 648 -4.81 22.89 5.95
N TRP A 649 -3.68 23.33 5.39
CA TRP A 649 -2.95 22.59 4.38
C TRP A 649 -2.43 21.25 4.90
N TYR A 650 -1.85 21.20 6.11
CA TYR A 650 -1.42 19.96 6.75
C TYR A 650 -2.59 18.99 6.97
N ILE A 651 -3.72 19.50 7.44
CA ILE A 651 -4.95 18.71 7.65
C ILE A 651 -5.40 18.09 6.32
N ALA A 652 -5.48 18.87 5.25
CA ALA A 652 -5.98 18.43 3.95
C ALA A 652 -4.99 17.58 3.13
N ASN A 653 -3.68 17.86 3.17
CA ASN A 653 -2.67 17.20 2.32
C ASN A 653 -1.83 16.16 3.04
N ASN A 654 -1.51 16.39 4.32
CA ASN A 654 -0.58 15.55 5.06
C ASN A 654 -1.27 14.61 6.06
N GLY A 655 -2.53 14.87 6.42
CA GLY A 655 -3.46 13.85 6.91
C GLY A 655 -3.88 13.95 8.37
N PHE A 656 -5.06 14.51 8.59
CA PHE A 656 -5.76 14.46 9.87
C PHE A 656 -7.10 13.75 9.68
N VAL A 657 -7.57 13.08 10.74
CA VAL A 657 -9.00 12.73 10.83
C VAL A 657 -9.73 14.02 11.18
N ASP A 658 -10.30 14.69 10.18
CA ASP A 658 -10.95 15.99 10.32
C ASP A 658 -12.46 15.82 10.52
N LEU A 659 -12.89 15.94 11.78
CA LEU A 659 -14.27 15.79 12.24
C LEU A 659 -14.92 17.14 12.54
N ARG A 660 -14.39 18.23 11.98
CA ARG A 660 -15.02 19.55 12.06
C ARG A 660 -16.13 19.64 11.02
N ALA A 661 -17.20 20.37 11.36
CA ALA A 661 -18.29 20.74 10.48
C ALA A 661 -17.80 21.80 9.48
N GLN A 662 -16.85 21.49 8.62
CA GLN A 662 -16.36 22.34 7.55
C GLN A 662 -15.85 21.49 6.39
N ALA A 663 -15.49 22.13 5.28
CA ALA A 663 -14.69 21.53 4.23
C ALA A 663 -13.45 22.40 4.01
N THR A 664 -12.27 21.85 4.24
CA THR A 664 -11.02 22.47 3.80
C THR A 664 -10.68 21.88 2.44
N VAL A 665 -10.41 22.71 1.44
CA VAL A 665 -10.00 22.30 0.08
C VAL A 665 -8.66 22.95 -0.22
N SER A 666 -7.68 22.15 -0.66
CA SER A 666 -6.36 22.62 -1.04
C SER A 666 -6.05 22.24 -2.48
N THR A 667 -5.64 23.22 -3.29
CA THR A 667 -5.08 22.96 -4.62
C THR A 667 -3.55 22.94 -4.62
N ALA A 668 -2.92 23.35 -3.52
CA ALA A 668 -1.47 23.36 -3.34
C ALA A 668 -0.91 21.96 -3.05
N ARG A 669 0.12 21.57 -3.78
CA ARG A 669 0.87 20.30 -3.55
C ARG A 669 2.00 20.45 -2.53
N LYS A 670 2.57 21.65 -2.43
CA LYS A 670 3.63 22.01 -1.47
C LYS A 670 3.16 23.22 -0.67
N ALA A 671 3.68 23.37 0.54
CA ALA A 671 3.48 24.59 1.32
C ALA A 671 4.48 25.64 0.80
N GLU A 672 3.99 26.60 0.02
CA GLU A 672 4.75 27.70 -0.58
C GLU A 672 4.10 29.05 -0.21
N ALA A 673 4.76 30.17 -0.52
CA ALA A 673 4.37 31.50 -0.05
C ALA A 673 2.96 31.96 -0.48
N ASP A 674 2.35 31.33 -1.50
CA ASP A 674 1.02 31.63 -2.05
C ASP A 674 -0.10 30.72 -1.50
N LEU A 675 0.14 30.05 -0.36
CA LEU A 675 -0.79 29.07 0.20
C LEU A 675 -2.21 29.60 0.42
N GLU A 676 -2.37 30.88 0.75
CA GLU A 676 -3.65 31.57 0.93
C GLU A 676 -4.54 31.56 -0.32
N ASP A 677 -3.94 31.57 -1.51
CA ASP A 677 -4.65 31.51 -2.80
C ASP A 677 -5.11 30.09 -3.14
N HIS A 678 -4.59 29.09 -2.43
CA HIS A 678 -4.77 27.68 -2.74
C HIS A 678 -5.53 26.88 -1.68
N VAL A 679 -5.69 27.43 -0.47
CA VAL A 679 -6.42 26.79 0.63
C VAL A 679 -7.71 27.54 0.91
N HIS A 680 -8.84 26.83 0.79
CA HIS A 680 -10.16 27.40 0.98
C HIS A 680 -10.97 26.62 2.02
N ILE A 681 -11.56 27.34 2.97
CA ILE A 681 -12.35 26.76 4.06
C ILE A 681 -13.82 27.12 3.86
N TYR A 682 -14.68 26.11 3.77
CA TYR A 682 -16.12 26.25 3.63
C TYR A 682 -16.82 25.82 4.91
N GLN A 683 -17.63 26.70 5.48
CA GLN A 683 -18.42 26.42 6.69
C GLN A 683 -19.87 26.09 6.31
N PRO A 684 -20.61 25.27 7.09
CA PRO A 684 -22.02 25.01 6.93
C PRO A 684 -22.88 26.14 7.50
N ASN A 685 -23.89 26.56 6.74
CA ASN A 685 -24.87 27.56 7.07
C ASN A 685 -26.16 26.85 7.48
N THR A 686 -26.95 27.48 8.35
CA THR A 686 -28.20 26.92 8.91
C THR A 686 -29.33 26.71 7.88
N THR A 687 -29.16 27.11 6.62
CA THR A 687 -30.23 27.20 5.62
C THR A 687 -30.15 26.17 4.48
N GLY A 688 -29.29 25.15 4.56
CA GLY A 688 -29.11 24.14 3.50
C GLY A 688 -28.40 24.64 2.23
N ALA A 689 -28.14 25.95 2.13
CA ALA A 689 -27.42 26.57 1.02
C ALA A 689 -25.95 26.13 0.91
N THR A 690 -25.35 25.56 1.97
CA THR A 690 -23.90 25.32 2.04
C THR A 690 -23.38 24.09 1.34
N THR A 691 -24.15 23.01 1.28
CA THR A 691 -23.80 21.88 0.39
C THR A 691 -23.91 22.31 -1.07
N THR A 692 -24.83 23.23 -1.38
CA THR A 692 -24.97 23.82 -2.72
C THR A 692 -23.79 24.73 -3.06
N THR A 693 -23.37 25.63 -2.16
CA THR A 693 -22.18 26.47 -2.35
C THR A 693 -20.92 25.64 -2.51
N PHE A 694 -20.70 24.64 -1.64
CA PHE A 694 -19.56 23.73 -1.76
C PHE A 694 -19.62 22.95 -3.09
N ARG A 695 -20.78 22.43 -3.47
CA ARG A 695 -20.96 21.78 -4.78
C ARG A 695 -20.62 22.69 -5.95
N HIS A 696 -21.06 23.95 -5.93
CA HIS A 696 -20.73 24.92 -6.96
C HIS A 696 -19.22 25.18 -7.02
N ALA A 697 -18.57 25.38 -5.88
CA ALA A 697 -17.12 25.55 -5.81
C ALA A 697 -16.37 24.35 -6.38
N MET A 698 -16.74 23.13 -5.97
CA MET A 698 -16.14 21.89 -6.48
C MET A 698 -16.39 21.66 -7.97
N THR A 699 -17.54 22.10 -8.49
CA THR A 699 -17.85 22.00 -9.93
C THR A 699 -17.04 23.00 -10.76
N ALA A 700 -16.76 24.19 -10.19
CA ALA A 700 -15.98 25.24 -10.82
C ALA A 700 -14.46 25.02 -10.72
N LEU A 701 -14.02 24.10 -9.86
CA LEU A 701 -12.61 23.84 -9.60
C LEU A 701 -11.91 23.26 -10.83
N ASP A 702 -11.11 24.06 -11.56
CA ASP A 702 -10.41 23.68 -12.79
C ASP A 702 -8.89 23.53 -12.66
N VAL A 703 -8.46 22.83 -11.63
CA VAL A 703 -7.04 22.46 -11.40
C VAL A 703 -6.86 20.97 -11.65
N PRO A 704 -5.66 20.42 -12.00
CA PRO A 704 -5.37 18.98 -12.20
C PRO A 704 -5.27 18.14 -10.91
N TYR A 705 -5.21 18.78 -9.75
CA TYR A 705 -5.13 18.13 -8.44
C TYR A 705 -5.82 19.01 -7.38
N PHE A 706 -6.45 18.37 -6.41
CA PHE A 706 -6.83 19.02 -5.16
C PHE A 706 -6.98 17.96 -4.06
N THR A 707 -6.95 18.37 -2.81
CA THR A 707 -7.34 17.55 -1.65
C THR A 707 -8.46 18.24 -0.91
N SER A 708 -9.26 17.48 -0.17
CA SER A 708 -10.18 18.08 0.78
C SER A 708 -10.31 17.28 2.07
N SER A 709 -10.72 17.93 3.16
CA SER A 709 -10.98 17.30 4.47
C SER A 709 -12.19 17.92 5.16
N GLY A 710 -12.69 17.26 6.21
CA GLY A 710 -13.80 17.74 7.03
C GLY A 710 -15.15 17.11 6.68
N ILE A 711 -16.11 17.26 7.59
CA ILE A 711 -17.43 16.61 7.47
C ILE A 711 -18.19 17.10 6.22
N LEU A 712 -18.15 18.40 5.91
CA LEU A 712 -18.85 18.94 4.75
C LEU A 712 -18.26 18.38 3.44
N ALA A 713 -16.94 18.17 3.39
CA ALA A 713 -16.28 17.54 2.25
C ALA A 713 -16.71 16.07 2.11
N MET A 714 -16.72 15.32 3.21
CA MET A 714 -17.18 13.93 3.24
C MET A 714 -18.63 13.80 2.74
N VAL A 715 -19.56 14.60 3.28
CA VAL A 715 -20.97 14.62 2.85
C VAL A 715 -21.08 14.99 1.36
N GLY A 716 -20.37 16.04 0.93
CA GLY A 716 -20.36 16.46 -0.48
C GLY A 716 -19.87 15.38 -1.43
N ARG A 717 -18.78 14.67 -1.08
CA ARG A 717 -18.27 13.52 -1.83
C ARG A 717 -19.30 12.41 -1.95
N MET A 718 -19.92 12.02 -0.84
CA MET A 718 -20.91 10.93 -0.83
C MET A 718 -22.17 11.30 -1.63
N GLN A 719 -22.60 12.56 -1.60
CA GLN A 719 -23.70 13.05 -2.45
C GLN A 719 -23.33 12.98 -3.94
N GLY A 720 -22.12 13.39 -4.30
CA GLY A 720 -21.62 13.34 -5.67
C GLY A 720 -21.52 11.90 -6.18
N LEU A 721 -20.92 11.01 -5.38
CA LEU A 721 -20.83 9.59 -5.69
C LEU A 721 -22.22 8.93 -5.80
N LEU A 722 -23.12 9.19 -4.85
CA LEU A 722 -24.47 8.64 -4.86
C LEU A 722 -25.24 9.07 -6.12
N HIS A 723 -25.11 10.33 -6.52
CA HIS A 723 -25.71 10.82 -7.77
C HIS A 723 -25.23 10.02 -8.97
N ILE A 724 -23.91 9.77 -9.08
CA ILE A 724 -23.33 9.00 -10.19
C ILE A 724 -23.77 7.52 -10.14
N LEU A 725 -23.74 6.91 -8.95
CA LEU A 725 -24.19 5.53 -8.75
C LEU A 725 -25.66 5.35 -9.16
N GLN A 726 -26.50 6.35 -8.93
CA GLN A 726 -27.92 6.33 -9.30
C GLN A 726 -28.16 6.66 -10.79
N SER A 727 -27.33 7.52 -11.39
CA SER A 727 -27.50 7.95 -12.79
C SER A 727 -26.95 6.99 -13.83
N GLU A 728 -25.87 6.27 -13.51
CA GLU A 728 -25.21 5.37 -14.45
C GLU A 728 -25.91 4.01 -14.55
N ASP A 729 -26.12 3.53 -15.77
CA ASP A 729 -26.73 2.21 -16.00
C ASP A 729 -25.67 1.10 -15.88
N LEU A 730 -25.99 0.05 -15.11
CA LEU A 730 -25.14 -1.14 -15.00
C LEU A 730 -25.70 -2.22 -15.93
N SER A 731 -25.45 -2.06 -17.22
CA SER A 731 -25.73 -3.07 -18.24
C SER A 731 -24.44 -3.70 -18.78
N LEU A 732 -24.52 -4.92 -19.30
CA LEU A 732 -23.40 -5.52 -20.03
C LEU A 732 -23.00 -4.59 -21.19
N GLY A 733 -21.70 -4.33 -21.34
CA GLY A 733 -21.15 -3.43 -22.36
C GLY A 733 -21.24 -1.93 -22.03
N SER A 734 -21.72 -1.54 -20.85
CA SER A 734 -21.66 -0.13 -20.40
C SER A 734 -20.28 0.25 -19.87
N HIS A 735 -19.92 1.53 -19.98
CA HIS A 735 -18.70 2.09 -19.37
C HIS A 735 -18.77 2.19 -17.83
N ALA A 736 -19.89 1.82 -17.21
CA ALA A 736 -20.13 1.91 -15.78
C ALA A 736 -19.88 0.58 -15.04
N GLY A 737 -19.08 -0.33 -15.61
CA GLY A 737 -18.76 -1.63 -14.98
C GLY A 737 -18.19 -1.52 -13.56
N TRP A 738 -17.52 -0.42 -13.23
CA TRP A 738 -17.02 -0.11 -11.88
C TRP A 738 -18.13 -0.07 -10.82
N LYS A 739 -19.38 0.25 -11.20
CA LYS A 739 -20.55 0.27 -10.29
C LYS A 739 -20.83 -1.11 -9.68
N ALA A 740 -20.43 -2.20 -10.35
CA ALA A 740 -20.57 -3.55 -9.82
C ALA A 740 -19.76 -3.80 -8.53
N GLN A 741 -18.74 -2.97 -8.25
CA GLN A 741 -17.93 -3.07 -7.03
C GLN A 741 -18.68 -2.57 -5.78
N PHE A 742 -19.76 -1.80 -5.96
CA PHE A 742 -20.55 -1.23 -4.86
C PHE A 742 -21.68 -2.18 -4.45
N GLN A 743 -21.50 -2.83 -3.31
CA GLN A 743 -22.50 -3.75 -2.76
C GLN A 743 -23.71 -3.01 -2.20
N LYS A 744 -24.90 -3.58 -2.40
CA LYS A 744 -26.15 -3.10 -1.81
C LYS A 744 -26.64 -4.02 -0.69
N ASN A 745 -27.38 -3.47 0.27
CA ASN A 745 -28.11 -4.25 1.27
C ASN A 745 -29.38 -4.90 0.69
N GLY A 746 -29.21 -5.78 -0.31
CA GLY A 746 -30.30 -6.50 -0.99
C GLY A 746 -30.20 -6.46 -2.50
N ASN A 747 -30.89 -7.39 -3.17
CA ASN A 747 -30.79 -7.60 -4.63
C ASN A 747 -31.73 -6.71 -5.46
N GLY A 748 -32.34 -5.68 -4.86
CA GLY A 748 -33.34 -4.81 -5.50
C GLY A 748 -32.84 -3.39 -5.83
N PRO A 749 -33.54 -2.66 -6.71
CA PRO A 749 -33.21 -1.27 -7.04
C PRO A 749 -33.25 -0.33 -5.82
N GLU A 750 -34.09 -0.64 -4.83
CA GLU A 750 -34.25 0.11 -3.57
C GLU A 750 -33.14 -0.16 -2.52
N GLY A 751 -32.23 -1.10 -2.78
CA GLY A 751 -31.10 -1.36 -1.87
C GLY A 751 -30.18 -0.15 -1.76
N LYS A 752 -29.77 0.16 -0.53
CA LYS A 752 -28.77 1.17 -0.17
C LYS A 752 -27.35 0.63 -0.37
N TYR A 753 -26.41 1.49 -0.74
CA TYR A 753 -25.01 1.12 -0.97
C TYR A 753 -24.22 1.04 0.33
N LEU A 754 -23.58 -0.10 0.59
CA LEU A 754 -22.75 -0.28 1.79
C LEU A 754 -21.48 0.58 1.72
N VAL A 755 -21.09 1.14 2.87
CA VAL A 755 -19.80 1.80 3.03
C VAL A 755 -18.69 0.76 3.04
N ASP A 756 -17.75 0.92 2.11
CA ASP A 756 -16.52 0.14 2.03
C ASP A 756 -15.33 1.14 2.03
N PRO A 757 -14.60 1.27 3.15
CA PRO A 757 -13.60 2.32 3.30
C PRO A 757 -12.54 2.34 2.20
N GLY A 758 -12.04 1.16 1.80
CA GLY A 758 -11.03 1.06 0.75
C GLY A 758 -11.57 1.45 -0.63
N LEU A 759 -12.81 1.09 -0.93
CA LEU A 759 -13.45 1.48 -2.20
C LEU A 759 -13.74 2.99 -2.27
N LEU A 760 -14.24 3.56 -1.17
CA LEU A 760 -14.57 4.98 -1.10
C LEU A 760 -13.33 5.87 -1.13
N ASP A 761 -12.25 5.49 -0.43
CA ASP A 761 -10.99 6.20 -0.54
C ASP A 761 -10.39 6.07 -1.95
N ALA A 762 -10.51 4.91 -2.60
CA ALA A 762 -10.09 4.80 -4.00
C ALA A 762 -10.81 5.81 -4.90
N VAL A 763 -12.15 5.90 -4.78
CA VAL A 763 -12.94 6.89 -5.52
C VAL A 763 -12.48 8.31 -5.21
N ARG A 764 -12.28 8.65 -3.93
CA ARG A 764 -11.76 9.96 -3.53
C ARG A 764 -10.46 10.26 -4.26
N MET A 765 -9.50 9.34 -4.21
CA MET A 765 -8.20 9.52 -4.83
C MET A 765 -8.33 9.74 -6.35
N TYR A 766 -9.19 8.99 -7.05
CA TYR A 766 -9.49 9.27 -8.45
C TYR A 766 -10.05 10.67 -8.67
N GLN A 767 -11.07 11.06 -7.90
CA GLN A 767 -11.73 12.35 -8.04
C GLN A 767 -10.80 13.54 -7.74
N GLU A 768 -9.88 13.37 -6.80
CA GLU A 768 -8.87 14.34 -6.38
C GLU A 768 -7.65 14.40 -7.32
N GLY A 769 -7.58 13.52 -8.33
CA GLY A 769 -6.51 13.51 -9.34
C GLY A 769 -5.29 12.66 -8.95
N LEU A 770 -5.47 11.70 -8.05
CA LEU A 770 -4.44 10.80 -7.49
C LEU A 770 -4.62 9.33 -7.91
N GLY A 771 -5.73 9.00 -8.54
CA GLY A 771 -5.95 7.67 -9.11
C GLY A 771 -5.12 7.46 -10.38
N LYS A 772 -4.54 6.26 -10.55
CA LYS A 772 -3.85 5.89 -11.79
C LYS A 772 -4.86 5.44 -12.85
N THR A 773 -4.73 5.95 -14.07
CA THR A 773 -5.57 5.54 -15.23
C THR A 773 -4.68 4.87 -16.28
N THR A 774 -4.96 3.63 -16.67
CA THR A 774 -4.17 2.87 -17.66
C THR A 774 -4.68 3.03 -19.10
N GLY A 775 -5.67 3.90 -19.33
CA GLY A 775 -6.20 4.25 -20.67
C GLY A 775 -7.18 3.23 -21.29
N THR A 776 -7.17 1.98 -20.84
CA THR A 776 -8.01 0.89 -21.36
C THR A 776 -9.25 0.58 -20.51
N GLU A 777 -9.31 1.11 -19.30
CA GLU A 777 -10.32 0.75 -18.31
C GLU A 777 -11.61 1.57 -18.42
N SER A 778 -12.72 0.99 -17.94
CA SER A 778 -13.95 1.74 -17.64
C SER A 778 -13.63 2.84 -16.63
N LEU A 779 -13.62 4.09 -17.09
CA LEU A 779 -13.24 5.26 -16.28
C LEU A 779 -14.05 5.27 -14.97
N TRP A 780 -13.33 5.24 -13.84
CA TRP A 780 -13.87 5.69 -12.54
C TRP A 780 -14.55 7.04 -12.70
N PRO A 781 -15.53 7.41 -11.85
CA PRO A 781 -16.31 8.62 -12.01
C PRO A 781 -15.39 9.82 -12.28
N ALA A 782 -15.81 10.64 -13.23
CA ALA A 782 -15.04 11.77 -13.74
C ALA A 782 -14.40 12.59 -12.61
N ARG A 783 -13.28 13.23 -12.94
CA ARG A 783 -12.52 14.07 -12.03
C ARG A 783 -13.38 15.13 -11.34
N GLY A 784 -13.20 15.31 -10.03
CA GLY A 784 -14.06 16.12 -9.18
C GLY A 784 -15.23 15.32 -8.58
N TYR A 785 -15.84 15.84 -7.50
CA TYR A 785 -16.91 15.12 -6.79
C TYR A 785 -18.23 15.12 -7.54
N PHE A 786 -18.45 16.10 -8.39
CA PHE A 786 -19.68 16.29 -9.13
C PHE A 786 -19.38 16.29 -10.63
N PRO A 787 -20.18 15.58 -11.45
CA PRO A 787 -19.97 15.54 -12.88
C PRO A 787 -20.08 16.96 -13.45
N ARG A 788 -19.04 17.39 -14.18
CA ARG A 788 -19.10 18.62 -14.96
C ARG A 788 -20.09 18.42 -16.11
N LYS A 789 -20.86 19.46 -16.47
CA LYS A 789 -21.62 19.45 -17.74
C LYS A 789 -20.65 19.09 -18.86
N ARG A 790 -20.87 17.96 -19.55
CA ARG A 790 -20.12 17.59 -20.74
C ARG A 790 -20.18 18.77 -21.72
N ILE A 791 -19.09 19.51 -21.87
CA ILE A 791 -18.88 20.25 -23.10
C ILE A 791 -18.64 19.16 -24.13
N HIS A 792 -19.58 18.99 -25.05
CA HIS A 792 -19.40 18.11 -26.21
C HIS A 792 -18.15 18.56 -26.98
N ARG A 793 -16.96 18.06 -26.61
CA ARG A 793 -15.88 17.92 -27.57
C ARG A 793 -16.25 16.70 -28.38
N ASN A 794 -16.67 16.95 -29.61
CA ASN A 794 -16.71 15.95 -30.68
C ASN A 794 -15.28 15.40 -30.82
N VAL A 795 -14.93 14.38 -30.04
CA VAL A 795 -13.88 13.45 -30.42
C VAL A 795 -14.57 12.50 -31.37
N SER A 796 -14.37 12.75 -32.66
CA SER A 796 -14.82 11.90 -33.74
C SER A 796 -14.39 10.46 -33.47
N VAL A 797 -15.38 9.58 -33.35
CA VAL A 797 -15.23 8.13 -33.45
C VAL A 797 -14.90 7.83 -34.91
N GLU A 798 -13.65 8.02 -35.29
CA GLU A 798 -13.06 7.53 -36.53
C GLU A 798 -11.74 6.86 -36.18
N LEU A 799 -11.79 5.73 -35.47
CA LEU A 799 -10.66 4.80 -35.33
C LEU A 799 -11.17 3.43 -34.82
N LEU A 800 -12.28 2.96 -35.37
CA LEU A 800 -12.69 1.55 -35.35
C LEU A 800 -13.48 1.25 -36.63
N SER A 801 -12.74 1.11 -37.74
CA SER A 801 -13.17 0.44 -38.97
C SER A 801 -12.02 -0.40 -39.50
#